data_AF-A0A7C5CPW2-F1
#
_entry.id   AF-A0A7C5CPW2-F1
#
_cell.length_a   1.000
_cell.length_b   1.000
_cell.length_c   1.000
_cell.angle_alpha   90.00
_cell.angle_beta   90.00
_cell.angle_gamma   90.00
#
_symmetry.space_group_name_H-M   'P 1'
#
loop_
_entity.id
_entity.type
_entity.pdbx_description
1 polymer ?
#
loop_
_entity_poly.entity_id
_entity_poly.type
_entity_poly.pdbx_seq_one_letter_code
_entity_poly.pdbx_strand_id
1 'polypeptide(L)'
;NINDIKPLIEQAHAQKALVCVASDLMALVMLTPPGELGADVVVGSAQRFGVPMGYGGPHAAFFATRDKFKRTMPGRVIGVSVDSHGNRALRMAMQTREQHIRREKATSNICTAQALLANMAGFYATYHGAAGLKIIAARIHRLTTLLATALKQYAIPLVNAHWFDTLTLDVGDQQATIYQRALDAGINLRRIDHDKLGISLDEKKTRDDLQTLFTVLLGDQHGLTIDALDEQIQQANISGIPNAYQRQSDFLMHPVFQQYHSETEMLRYLKQLENKDFSLTHGMIPLGSCTMKLNASSEMIPVTWAEFADIHPFAPNEQTVGYREMIKTLEEWLLEITGYDAISMQPNSGAQGEYAGLLAIRRYHASIGQAHRNVCLIPSSAHGTNPASAAMANMKVVVVECDKSGNIDVDDLRAKAIKHAENLSCVMITYPSTHGVFEEAVREVCAIVHEYGGQVYMDGANLNAQVGLSKPGEFGSDVSHLNLHKTFCIPHGGGGPGMGPIGVKAHLAPFLSSHVVNPPAGIPENNGAVSAAPFGSAAILPISWMYIKQMGASGLKHASEVAILNANYIAERLSNHYPILYRGHQNRVAHECIIDIRPIKAASGISEEDIAKRLMDYGFHAPTMSFPVAGTLMIEPTESEAKVELDRFCDAMIAIRAEVHKVQNGEWSMDDNPLVNAPHTLSDVTQTWERAYSLQEALLPNQMAAGSKYWPTVNRVDNVYGDRNLVCSCVSIENYR
;
A
#
# COMPACT_ATOMS: atom_id res chain seq x y z
N ASN A 1 -19.88 -23.38 2.72
CA ASN A 1 -21.27 -23.49 2.23
C ASN A 1 -21.59 -22.29 1.34
N ILE A 2 -22.31 -22.50 0.25
CA ILE A 2 -22.99 -21.42 -0.50
C ILE A 2 -24.40 -21.28 0.09
N ASN A 3 -24.81 -20.06 0.43
CA ASN A 3 -26.09 -19.75 1.06
C ASN A 3 -26.85 -18.70 0.23
N ASP A 4 -28.19 -18.71 0.29
CA ASP A 4 -28.96 -17.57 -0.18
C ASP A 4 -28.79 -16.38 0.77
N ILE A 5 -28.28 -15.27 0.25
CA ILE A 5 -28.11 -14.03 1.02
C ILE A 5 -29.15 -12.96 0.65
N LYS A 6 -29.95 -13.17 -0.40
CA LYS A 6 -30.89 -12.16 -0.89
C LYS A 6 -32.00 -11.83 0.14
N PRO A 7 -32.66 -12.80 0.82
CA PRO A 7 -33.65 -12.48 1.86
C PRO A 7 -33.05 -11.68 3.03
N LEU A 8 -31.80 -11.96 3.41
CA LEU A 8 -31.07 -11.22 4.44
C LEU A 8 -30.77 -9.78 4.00
N ILE A 9 -30.40 -9.57 2.74
CA ILE A 9 -30.19 -8.24 2.16
C ILE A 9 -31.48 -7.44 2.15
N GLU A 10 -32.59 -8.03 1.69
CA GLU A 10 -33.91 -7.39 1.67
C GLU A 10 -34.38 -7.02 3.10
N GLN A 11 -34.19 -7.90 4.08
CA GLN A 11 -34.50 -7.65 5.49
C GLN A 11 -33.64 -6.53 6.11
N ALA A 12 -32.36 -6.44 5.75
CA ALA A 12 -31.47 -5.38 6.19
C ALA A 12 -31.84 -4.03 5.56
N HIS A 13 -32.15 -4.01 4.26
CA HIS A 13 -32.59 -2.82 3.53
C HIS A 13 -33.93 -2.28 4.04
N ALA A 14 -34.87 -3.15 4.41
CA ALA A 14 -36.13 -2.76 5.07
C ALA A 14 -35.90 -2.02 6.40
N GLN A 15 -34.77 -2.29 7.07
CA GLN A 15 -34.33 -1.63 8.30
C GLN A 15 -33.33 -0.48 8.06
N LYS A 16 -33.10 -0.08 6.79
CA LYS A 16 -32.13 0.94 6.36
C LYS A 16 -30.66 0.63 6.69
N ALA A 17 -30.34 -0.63 6.99
CA ALA A 17 -28.96 -1.08 7.11
C ALA A 17 -28.33 -1.30 5.72
N LEU A 18 -27.01 -1.13 5.62
CA LEU A 18 -26.25 -1.47 4.41
C LEU A 18 -25.67 -2.88 4.55
N VAL A 19 -25.59 -3.63 3.44
CA VAL A 19 -24.98 -4.97 3.46
C VAL A 19 -23.65 -4.99 2.71
N CYS A 20 -22.60 -5.36 3.44
CA CYS A 20 -21.27 -5.63 2.92
C CYS A 20 -21.06 -7.15 2.82
N VAL A 21 -20.62 -7.63 1.66
CA VAL A 21 -20.37 -9.06 1.43
C VAL A 21 -18.88 -9.29 1.19
N ALA A 22 -18.24 -10.08 2.05
CA ALA A 22 -16.91 -10.62 1.78
C ALA A 22 -17.04 -11.78 0.76
N SER A 23 -16.21 -11.78 -0.28
CA SER A 23 -16.33 -12.72 -1.40
C SER A 23 -14.97 -13.06 -2.02
N ASP A 24 -14.98 -14.02 -2.95
CA ASP A 24 -13.82 -14.59 -3.61
C ASP A 24 -13.98 -14.42 -5.13
N LEU A 25 -13.01 -13.78 -5.80
CA LEU A 25 -13.12 -13.46 -7.23
C LEU A 25 -13.21 -14.70 -8.13
N MET A 26 -12.58 -15.83 -7.74
CA MET A 26 -12.63 -17.07 -8.50
C MET A 26 -13.98 -17.78 -8.31
N ALA A 27 -14.54 -17.75 -7.11
CA ALA A 27 -15.91 -18.23 -6.89
C ALA A 27 -16.93 -17.40 -7.69
N LEU A 28 -16.75 -16.07 -7.76
CA LEU A 28 -17.61 -15.15 -8.54
C LEU A 28 -17.48 -15.29 -10.08
N VAL A 29 -16.58 -16.14 -10.58
CA VAL A 29 -16.60 -16.57 -11.99
C VAL A 29 -17.81 -17.46 -12.26
N MET A 30 -18.20 -18.30 -11.30
CA MET A 30 -19.30 -19.28 -11.43
C MET A 30 -20.55 -18.92 -10.62
N LEU A 31 -20.43 -18.08 -9.59
CA LEU A 31 -21.54 -17.69 -8.71
C LEU A 31 -22.16 -16.35 -9.11
N THR A 32 -23.48 -16.26 -8.98
CA THR A 32 -24.23 -14.99 -9.10
C THR A 32 -23.63 -13.94 -8.16
N PRO A 33 -23.06 -12.83 -8.68
CA PRO A 33 -22.27 -11.92 -7.86
C PRO A 33 -23.17 -11.12 -6.89
N PRO A 34 -22.67 -10.76 -5.69
CA PRO A 34 -23.47 -10.07 -4.66
C PRO A 34 -24.12 -8.75 -5.12
N GLY A 35 -23.56 -8.10 -6.15
CA GLY A 35 -24.17 -6.92 -6.78
C GLY A 35 -25.52 -7.17 -7.45
N GLU A 36 -25.75 -8.37 -7.99
CA GLU A 36 -27.04 -8.81 -8.54
C GLU A 36 -28.03 -9.21 -7.42
N LEU A 37 -27.51 -9.68 -6.29
CA LEU A 37 -28.29 -10.04 -5.09
C LEU A 37 -28.65 -8.85 -4.20
N GLY A 38 -28.23 -7.63 -4.56
CA GLY A 38 -28.61 -6.39 -3.87
C GLY A 38 -27.56 -5.81 -2.93
N ALA A 39 -26.38 -6.42 -2.74
CA ALA A 39 -25.35 -5.92 -1.81
C ALA A 39 -24.93 -4.46 -2.07
N ASP A 40 -24.61 -3.70 -1.02
CA ASP A 40 -24.15 -2.31 -1.12
C ASP A 40 -22.64 -2.19 -1.32
N VAL A 41 -21.90 -3.10 -0.70
CA VAL A 41 -20.43 -3.17 -0.74
C VAL A 41 -20.02 -4.63 -0.93
N VAL A 42 -18.98 -4.88 -1.73
CA VAL A 42 -18.36 -6.19 -1.89
C VAL A 42 -16.85 -6.05 -1.68
N VAL A 43 -16.28 -6.89 -0.82
CA VAL A 43 -14.86 -6.88 -0.45
C VAL A 43 -14.25 -8.28 -0.54
N GLY A 44 -12.93 -8.37 -0.59
CA GLY A 44 -12.21 -9.64 -0.52
C GLY A 44 -10.76 -9.51 -0.93
N SER A 45 -10.08 -10.64 -1.10
CA SER A 45 -8.70 -10.69 -1.62
C SER A 45 -8.68 -11.02 -3.11
N ALA A 46 -7.80 -10.37 -3.86
CA ALA A 46 -7.47 -10.72 -5.22
C ALA A 46 -6.28 -11.70 -5.32
N GLN A 47 -5.75 -12.20 -4.20
CA GLN A 47 -4.55 -13.06 -4.14
C GLN A 47 -4.56 -14.20 -5.16
N ARG A 48 -5.64 -14.99 -5.21
CA ARG A 48 -5.71 -16.17 -6.09
C ARG A 48 -5.83 -15.85 -7.58
N PHE A 49 -5.77 -14.58 -7.98
CA PHE A 49 -5.54 -14.16 -9.35
C PHE A 49 -4.04 -13.90 -9.56
N GLY A 50 -3.25 -14.97 -9.57
CA GLY A 50 -1.83 -14.92 -9.96
C GLY A 50 -0.85 -14.30 -8.95
N VAL A 51 -1.19 -14.15 -7.67
CA VAL A 51 -0.28 -13.64 -6.62
C VAL A 51 0.09 -14.75 -5.63
N PRO A 52 1.36 -14.93 -5.21
CA PRO A 52 1.75 -15.98 -4.26
C PRO A 52 1.10 -15.85 -2.87
N MET A 53 1.09 -16.91 -2.06
CA MET A 53 0.52 -16.86 -0.70
C MET A 53 1.34 -16.00 0.27
N GLY A 54 2.66 -15.98 0.11
CA GLY A 54 3.59 -15.04 0.75
C GLY A 54 3.57 -15.03 2.28
N TYR A 55 3.18 -16.15 2.92
CA TYR A 55 2.93 -16.27 4.36
C TYR A 55 2.04 -15.15 4.94
N GLY A 56 1.11 -14.63 4.12
CA GLY A 56 0.16 -13.58 4.49
C GLY A 56 0.06 -12.41 3.52
N GLY A 57 1.07 -12.19 2.68
CA GLY A 57 1.05 -11.14 1.69
C GLY A 57 2.43 -10.80 1.10
N PRO A 58 2.51 -9.78 0.23
CA PRO A 58 1.47 -8.79 -0.01
C PRO A 58 0.39 -9.26 -1.00
N HIS A 59 -0.87 -8.87 -0.76
CA HIS A 59 -2.01 -9.10 -1.65
C HIS A 59 -2.85 -7.84 -1.79
N ALA A 60 -3.36 -7.56 -2.98
CA ALA A 60 -4.39 -6.54 -3.15
C ALA A 60 -5.74 -7.05 -2.64
N ALA A 61 -6.34 -6.32 -1.71
CA ALA A 61 -7.75 -6.44 -1.40
C ALA A 61 -8.56 -5.65 -2.43
N PHE A 62 -9.72 -6.18 -2.84
CA PHE A 62 -10.69 -5.43 -3.65
C PHE A 62 -11.78 -4.84 -2.75
N PHE A 63 -12.26 -3.65 -3.14
CA PHE A 63 -13.39 -2.96 -2.52
C PHE A 63 -14.26 -2.35 -3.62
N ALA A 64 -15.50 -2.83 -3.76
CA ALA A 64 -16.47 -2.34 -4.72
C ALA A 64 -17.73 -1.87 -3.99
N THR A 65 -18.37 -0.81 -4.48
CA THR A 65 -19.61 -0.28 -3.89
C THR A 65 -20.53 0.35 -4.94
N ARG A 66 -21.80 0.56 -4.60
CA ARG A 66 -22.77 1.27 -5.44
C ARG A 66 -22.33 2.72 -5.70
N ASP A 67 -22.66 3.25 -6.87
CA ASP A 67 -22.30 4.63 -7.28
C ASP A 67 -22.71 5.71 -6.24
N LYS A 68 -23.87 5.54 -5.58
CA LYS A 68 -24.35 6.39 -4.48
C LYS A 68 -23.31 6.62 -3.35
N PHE A 69 -22.34 5.72 -3.18
CA PHE A 69 -21.32 5.75 -2.13
C PHE A 69 -19.90 6.10 -2.63
N LYS A 70 -19.72 6.49 -3.90
CA LYS A 70 -18.39 6.79 -4.47
C LYS A 70 -17.61 7.89 -3.73
N ARG A 71 -18.32 8.84 -3.11
CA ARG A 71 -17.72 9.92 -2.30
C ARG A 71 -17.22 9.48 -0.93
N THR A 72 -17.60 8.28 -0.45
CA THR A 72 -17.17 7.70 0.83
C THR A 72 -16.24 6.51 0.65
N MET A 73 -15.81 6.21 -0.59
CA MET A 73 -14.88 5.13 -0.89
C MET A 73 -13.49 5.41 -0.27
N PRO A 74 -12.85 4.43 0.41
CA PRO A 74 -11.49 4.58 0.93
C PRO A 74 -10.44 4.48 -0.19
N GLY A 75 -9.30 5.16 -0.04
CA GLY A 75 -8.13 5.02 -0.91
C GLY A 75 -8.24 5.61 -2.32
N ARG A 76 -7.24 5.30 -3.17
CA ARG A 76 -7.11 5.78 -4.56
C ARG A 76 -8.15 5.13 -5.48
N VAL A 77 -8.58 5.87 -6.51
CA VAL A 77 -9.60 5.42 -7.48
C VAL A 77 -9.29 6.00 -8.86
N ILE A 78 -8.57 5.27 -9.73
CA ILE A 78 -8.19 5.78 -11.05
C ILE A 78 -9.42 6.17 -11.87
N GLY A 79 -9.44 7.39 -12.38
CA GLY A 79 -10.48 7.94 -13.25
C GLY A 79 -9.95 8.36 -14.61
N VAL A 80 -10.81 8.27 -15.63
CA VAL A 80 -10.56 8.80 -16.98
C VAL A 80 -10.74 10.32 -16.98
N SER A 81 -9.88 11.03 -17.70
CA SER A 81 -10.00 12.46 -18.01
C SER A 81 -9.48 12.74 -19.42
N VAL A 82 -9.29 14.01 -19.75
CA VAL A 82 -8.62 14.47 -20.97
C VAL A 82 -7.32 15.23 -20.64
N ASP A 83 -6.40 15.31 -21.61
CA ASP A 83 -5.27 16.23 -21.60
C ASP A 83 -5.60 17.57 -22.28
N SER A 84 -4.63 18.49 -22.33
CA SER A 84 -4.77 19.83 -22.92
C SER A 84 -5.10 19.84 -24.42
N HIS A 85 -4.95 18.72 -25.13
CA HIS A 85 -5.36 18.56 -26.53
C HIS A 85 -6.68 17.78 -26.68
N GLY A 86 -7.34 17.45 -25.56
CA GLY A 86 -8.57 16.65 -25.55
C GLY A 86 -8.35 15.14 -25.66
N ASN A 87 -7.10 14.66 -25.70
CA ASN A 87 -6.82 13.22 -25.76
C ASN A 87 -7.11 12.56 -24.41
N ARG A 88 -7.47 11.28 -24.41
CA ARG A 88 -7.77 10.54 -23.16
C ARG A 88 -6.53 10.41 -22.27
N ALA A 89 -6.64 10.89 -21.04
CA ALA A 89 -5.67 10.70 -19.96
C ALA A 89 -6.27 9.90 -18.78
N LEU A 90 -5.41 9.41 -17.88
CA LEU A 90 -5.80 8.74 -16.63
C LEU A 90 -5.24 9.49 -15.43
N ARG A 91 -5.98 9.57 -14.31
CA ARG A 91 -5.53 10.24 -13.07
C ARG A 91 -6.16 9.68 -11.79
N MET A 92 -5.50 9.91 -10.66
CA MET A 92 -6.09 10.12 -9.32
C MET A 92 -7.15 9.09 -8.86
N ALA A 93 -8.42 9.44 -8.60
CA ALA A 93 -9.22 10.66 -8.77
C ALA A 93 -10.17 10.87 -7.56
N MET A 94 -10.96 11.96 -7.53
CA MET A 94 -11.66 12.42 -6.31
C MET A 94 -10.73 12.46 -5.06
N GLN A 95 -9.50 12.95 -5.23
CA GLN A 95 -8.43 12.90 -4.22
C GLN A 95 -8.81 13.58 -2.90
N THR A 96 -9.79 14.50 -2.90
CA THR A 96 -10.29 15.18 -1.69
C THR A 96 -10.90 14.24 -0.64
N ARG A 97 -11.06 12.94 -0.94
CA ARG A 97 -11.41 11.89 0.04
C ARG A 97 -10.24 11.41 0.89
N GLU A 98 -9.01 11.64 0.42
CA GLU A 98 -7.79 10.99 0.92
C GLU A 98 -7.08 11.82 2.00
N GLN A 99 -6.25 11.13 2.79
CA GLN A 99 -5.58 11.66 3.98
C GLN A 99 -4.78 12.96 3.74
N HIS A 100 -4.11 13.07 2.58
CA HIS A 100 -3.20 14.18 2.27
C HIS A 100 -3.93 15.52 2.02
N ILE A 101 -5.24 15.49 1.72
CA ILE A 101 -6.08 16.68 1.60
C ILE A 101 -6.98 16.85 2.82
N ARG A 102 -7.61 15.76 3.30
CA ARG A 102 -8.68 15.85 4.30
C ARG A 102 -8.33 15.50 5.74
N ARG A 103 -7.11 15.02 6.01
CA ARG A 103 -6.60 14.77 7.38
C ARG A 103 -7.61 13.96 8.21
N GLU A 104 -8.03 14.44 9.38
CA GLU A 104 -9.01 13.77 10.26
C GLU A 104 -10.40 13.56 9.64
N LYS A 105 -10.72 14.24 8.52
CA LYS A 105 -11.99 14.12 7.79
C LYS A 105 -11.88 13.24 6.53
N ALA A 106 -10.76 12.55 6.35
CA ALA A 106 -10.57 11.60 5.25
C ALA A 106 -11.48 10.37 5.41
N THR A 107 -11.72 9.67 4.31
CA THR A 107 -12.53 8.43 4.30
C THR A 107 -11.81 7.23 4.94
N SER A 108 -10.49 7.30 5.06
CA SER A 108 -9.60 6.32 5.68
C SER A 108 -8.23 6.97 5.90
N ASN A 109 -7.40 6.39 6.78
CA ASN A 109 -6.00 6.74 6.93
C ASN A 109 -5.09 6.11 5.85
N ILE A 110 -5.61 5.25 4.96
CA ILE A 110 -4.77 4.54 3.98
C ILE A 110 -3.97 5.50 3.09
N CYS A 111 -2.67 5.22 2.96
CA CYS A 111 -1.75 5.96 2.08
C CYS A 111 -1.03 5.01 1.14
N THR A 112 0.00 4.28 1.59
CA THR A 112 0.52 3.12 0.85
C THR A 112 -0.55 2.03 0.84
N ALA A 113 -0.81 1.44 -0.33
CA ALA A 113 -1.78 0.38 -0.53
C ALA A 113 -1.08 -0.87 -1.07
N GLN A 114 -1.60 -1.48 -2.14
CA GLN A 114 -1.09 -2.75 -2.71
C GLN A 114 -1.08 -2.68 -4.24
N ALA A 115 -0.62 -1.56 -4.81
CA ALA A 115 -0.76 -1.21 -6.23
C ALA A 115 -0.12 -2.23 -7.19
N LEU A 116 1.12 -2.65 -6.94
CA LEU A 116 1.80 -3.67 -7.75
C LEU A 116 0.99 -4.99 -7.81
N LEU A 117 0.40 -5.39 -6.70
CA LEU A 117 -0.34 -6.65 -6.59
C LEU A 117 -1.74 -6.54 -7.21
N ALA A 118 -2.33 -5.34 -7.21
CA ALA A 118 -3.55 -5.06 -7.96
C ALA A 118 -3.29 -5.10 -9.48
N ASN A 119 -2.14 -4.59 -9.92
CA ASN A 119 -1.69 -4.72 -11.30
C ASN A 119 -1.47 -6.18 -11.68
N MET A 120 -0.77 -6.98 -10.85
CA MET A 120 -0.61 -8.42 -11.08
C MET A 120 -1.95 -9.17 -11.22
N ALA A 121 -2.90 -8.92 -10.33
CA ALA A 121 -4.24 -9.52 -10.42
C ALA A 121 -5.05 -9.05 -11.64
N GLY A 122 -4.89 -7.79 -12.04
CA GLY A 122 -5.45 -7.25 -13.29
C GLY A 122 -4.83 -7.91 -14.53
N PHE A 123 -3.51 -8.10 -14.54
CA PHE A 123 -2.77 -8.76 -15.60
C PHE A 123 -3.11 -10.25 -15.71
N TYR A 124 -3.33 -10.95 -14.60
CA TYR A 124 -3.86 -12.31 -14.59
C TYR A 124 -5.24 -12.38 -15.25
N ALA A 125 -6.16 -11.47 -14.91
CA ALA A 125 -7.48 -11.40 -15.55
C ALA A 125 -7.41 -11.01 -17.04
N THR A 126 -6.45 -10.17 -17.44
CA THR A 126 -6.16 -9.84 -18.85
C THR A 126 -5.65 -11.04 -19.64
N TYR A 127 -4.71 -11.79 -19.08
CA TYR A 127 -4.06 -12.91 -19.76
C TYR A 127 -5.02 -14.10 -19.97
N HIS A 128 -5.81 -14.44 -18.95
CA HIS A 128 -6.77 -15.55 -19.05
C HIS A 128 -8.11 -15.15 -19.70
N GLY A 129 -8.51 -13.87 -19.59
CA GLY A 129 -9.82 -13.39 -20.00
C GLY A 129 -10.98 -14.10 -19.29
N ALA A 130 -12.21 -13.82 -19.71
CA ALA A 130 -13.39 -14.48 -19.15
C ALA A 130 -13.40 -16.01 -19.39
N ALA A 131 -12.88 -16.46 -20.53
CA ALA A 131 -12.87 -17.88 -20.90
C ALA A 131 -11.87 -18.70 -20.09
N GLY A 132 -10.61 -18.25 -19.95
CA GLY A 132 -9.61 -18.93 -19.14
C GLY A 132 -10.00 -18.98 -17.66
N LEU A 133 -10.51 -17.88 -17.12
CA LEU A 133 -11.03 -17.86 -15.74
C LEU A 133 -12.19 -18.84 -15.55
N LYS A 134 -13.14 -18.96 -16.50
CA LYS A 134 -14.20 -19.98 -16.46
C LYS A 134 -13.63 -21.40 -16.43
N ILE A 135 -12.58 -21.70 -17.20
CA ILE A 135 -11.90 -23.01 -17.20
C ILE A 135 -11.25 -23.29 -15.83
N ILE A 136 -10.54 -22.31 -15.27
CA ILE A 136 -9.85 -22.45 -13.98
C ILE A 136 -10.87 -22.67 -12.85
N ALA A 137 -11.89 -21.83 -12.76
CA ALA A 137 -12.95 -21.97 -11.75
C ALA A 137 -13.71 -23.29 -11.88
N ALA A 138 -14.05 -23.71 -13.12
CA ALA A 138 -14.71 -24.98 -13.36
C ALA A 138 -13.84 -26.18 -12.97
N ARG A 139 -12.53 -26.15 -13.23
CA ARG A 139 -11.59 -27.21 -12.80
C ARG A 139 -11.51 -27.32 -11.28
N ILE A 140 -11.36 -26.20 -10.57
CA ILE A 140 -11.34 -26.17 -9.09
C ILE A 140 -12.65 -26.72 -8.53
N HIS A 141 -13.78 -26.26 -9.07
CA HIS A 141 -15.10 -26.75 -8.66
C HIS A 141 -15.31 -28.24 -8.96
N ARG A 142 -14.80 -28.73 -10.09
CA ARG A 142 -14.90 -30.13 -10.50
C ARG A 142 -14.12 -31.05 -9.56
N LEU A 143 -12.86 -30.72 -9.25
CA LEU A 143 -12.05 -31.47 -8.27
C LEU A 143 -12.70 -31.50 -6.89
N THR A 144 -13.32 -30.39 -6.47
CA THR A 144 -14.03 -30.32 -5.19
C THR A 144 -15.31 -31.15 -5.20
N THR A 145 -16.00 -31.23 -6.33
CA THR A 145 -17.21 -32.05 -6.50
C THR A 145 -16.88 -33.54 -6.61
N LEU A 146 -15.75 -33.91 -7.23
CA LEU A 146 -15.17 -35.26 -7.17
C LEU A 146 -14.90 -35.67 -5.71
N LEU A 147 -14.23 -34.78 -4.94
CA LEU A 147 -13.98 -34.99 -3.52
C LEU A 147 -15.27 -35.19 -2.71
N ALA A 148 -16.25 -34.29 -2.87
CA ALA A 148 -17.54 -34.39 -2.19
C ALA A 148 -18.32 -35.66 -2.56
N THR A 149 -18.21 -36.13 -3.81
CA THR A 149 -18.90 -37.34 -4.29
C THR A 149 -18.29 -38.60 -3.69
N ALA A 150 -16.96 -38.71 -3.70
CA ALA A 150 -16.22 -39.77 -3.04
C ALA A 150 -16.57 -39.89 -1.54
N LEU A 151 -16.53 -38.77 -0.81
CA LEU A 151 -16.80 -38.74 0.63
C LEU A 151 -18.24 -39.15 0.96
N LYS A 152 -19.21 -38.80 0.11
CA LYS A 152 -20.61 -39.26 0.24
C LYS A 152 -20.77 -40.77 0.00
N GLN A 153 -20.04 -41.37 -0.94
CA GLN A 153 -20.06 -42.83 -1.12
C GLN A 153 -19.56 -43.57 0.13
N TYR A 154 -18.60 -42.98 0.85
CA TYR A 154 -18.05 -43.48 2.11
C TYR A 154 -18.82 -43.02 3.37
N ALA A 155 -20.00 -42.42 3.20
CA ALA A 155 -20.85 -41.91 4.27
C ALA A 155 -20.16 -40.92 5.25
N ILE A 156 -19.08 -40.25 4.83
CA ILE A 156 -18.47 -39.15 5.60
C ILE A 156 -19.39 -37.93 5.54
N PRO A 157 -19.94 -37.45 6.67
CA PRO A 157 -20.87 -36.33 6.66
C PRO A 157 -20.20 -35.04 6.19
N LEU A 158 -20.82 -34.39 5.20
CA LEU A 158 -20.47 -33.03 4.79
C LEU A 158 -21.38 -32.03 5.50
N VAL A 159 -20.78 -31.08 6.22
CA VAL A 159 -21.51 -29.96 6.84
C VAL A 159 -22.03 -28.98 5.78
N ASN A 160 -21.48 -29.01 4.56
CA ASN A 160 -21.92 -28.18 3.45
C ASN A 160 -22.96 -28.89 2.58
N ALA A 161 -24.10 -28.23 2.37
CA ALA A 161 -25.04 -28.60 1.30
C ALA A 161 -24.50 -28.21 -0.08
N HIS A 162 -23.80 -27.07 -0.18
CA HIS A 162 -23.36 -26.44 -1.42
C HIS A 162 -21.94 -25.87 -1.28
N TRP A 163 -21.12 -25.95 -2.33
CA TRP A 163 -19.71 -25.56 -2.31
C TRP A 163 -19.24 -25.02 -3.66
N PHE A 164 -18.23 -24.15 -3.61
CA PHE A 164 -17.39 -23.85 -4.77
C PHE A 164 -16.15 -24.75 -4.72
N ASP A 165 -15.20 -24.42 -3.84
CA ASP A 165 -13.88 -25.07 -3.72
C ASP A 165 -13.59 -25.66 -2.33
N THR A 166 -14.49 -25.44 -1.37
CA THR A 166 -14.24 -25.67 0.05
C THR A 166 -15.31 -26.57 0.67
N LEU A 167 -14.86 -27.65 1.31
CA LEU A 167 -15.66 -28.60 2.07
C LEU A 167 -15.33 -28.53 3.57
N THR A 168 -16.31 -28.88 4.39
CA THR A 168 -16.17 -29.08 5.84
C THR A 168 -16.75 -30.45 6.17
N LEU A 169 -15.87 -31.33 6.63
CA LEU A 169 -16.18 -32.71 6.99
C LEU A 169 -16.44 -32.78 8.49
N ASP A 170 -17.49 -33.46 8.90
CA ASP A 170 -17.65 -33.92 10.27
C ASP A 170 -17.04 -35.32 10.37
N VAL A 171 -15.98 -35.46 11.15
CA VAL A 171 -15.21 -36.71 11.28
C VAL A 171 -15.13 -37.19 12.73
N GLY A 172 -15.80 -36.51 13.66
CA GLY A 172 -15.79 -36.83 15.09
C GLY A 172 -14.38 -37.07 15.64
N ASP A 173 -14.25 -38.10 16.47
CA ASP A 173 -12.99 -38.49 17.11
C ASP A 173 -11.85 -38.86 16.12
N GLN A 174 -12.15 -39.07 14.83
CA GLN A 174 -11.13 -39.33 13.81
C GLN A 174 -10.38 -38.07 13.35
N GLN A 175 -10.79 -36.86 13.78
CA GLN A 175 -10.17 -35.59 13.37
C GLN A 175 -8.64 -35.61 13.52
N ALA A 176 -8.14 -36.05 14.68
CA ALA A 176 -6.70 -36.08 14.96
C ALA A 176 -5.95 -37.11 14.10
N THR A 177 -6.50 -38.32 13.95
CA THR A 177 -5.90 -39.40 13.13
C THR A 177 -5.81 -39.01 11.66
N ILE A 178 -6.89 -38.47 11.09
CA ILE A 178 -6.93 -38.02 9.70
C ILE A 178 -5.98 -36.83 9.49
N TYR A 179 -5.95 -35.89 10.44
CA TYR A 179 -5.02 -34.75 10.39
C TYR A 179 -3.55 -35.19 10.42
N GLN A 180 -3.19 -36.17 11.25
CA GLN A 180 -1.83 -36.71 11.28
C GLN A 180 -1.47 -37.38 9.95
N ARG A 181 -2.35 -38.23 9.37
CA ARG A 181 -2.12 -38.81 8.04
C ARG A 181 -1.94 -37.74 6.95
N ALA A 182 -2.64 -36.60 7.07
CA ALA A 182 -2.45 -35.48 6.15
C ALA A 182 -1.05 -34.86 6.31
N LEU A 183 -0.61 -34.59 7.54
CA LEU A 183 0.74 -34.08 7.81
C LEU A 183 1.84 -35.03 7.32
N ASP A 184 1.68 -36.34 7.56
CA ASP A 184 2.61 -37.38 7.11
C ASP A 184 2.71 -37.43 5.56
N ALA A 185 1.63 -37.05 4.86
CA ALA A 185 1.57 -36.90 3.41
C ALA A 185 1.95 -35.50 2.89
N GLY A 186 2.40 -34.58 3.77
CA GLY A 186 2.78 -33.20 3.40
C GLY A 186 1.58 -32.26 3.13
N ILE A 187 0.39 -32.61 3.60
CA ILE A 187 -0.87 -31.88 3.36
C ILE A 187 -1.35 -31.20 4.65
N ASN A 188 -1.56 -29.89 4.58
CA ASN A 188 -2.23 -29.14 5.65
C ASN A 188 -3.74 -29.09 5.43
N LEU A 189 -4.52 -29.55 6.41
CA LEU A 189 -5.97 -29.36 6.48
C LEU A 189 -6.32 -28.29 7.54
N ARG A 190 -7.50 -27.66 7.43
CA ARG A 190 -7.97 -26.74 8.46
C ARG A 190 -8.68 -27.53 9.57
N ARG A 191 -8.11 -27.60 10.77
CA ARG A 191 -8.86 -28.09 11.95
C ARG A 191 -9.96 -27.09 12.32
N ILE A 192 -11.15 -27.58 12.60
CA ILE A 192 -12.32 -26.80 13.03
C ILE A 192 -12.88 -27.53 14.25
N ASP A 193 -13.00 -26.83 15.38
CA ASP A 193 -13.34 -27.41 16.67
C ASP A 193 -12.48 -28.67 16.97
N HIS A 194 -13.06 -29.70 17.60
CA HIS A 194 -12.39 -30.96 17.94
C HIS A 194 -12.77 -32.14 17.01
N ASP A 195 -13.77 -31.94 16.14
CA ASP A 195 -14.50 -32.97 15.39
C ASP A 195 -14.52 -32.74 13.87
N LYS A 196 -14.19 -31.54 13.38
CA LYS A 196 -14.35 -31.16 11.96
C LYS A 196 -13.04 -30.86 11.24
N LEU A 197 -13.00 -31.13 9.93
CA LEU A 197 -11.89 -30.80 9.03
C LEU A 197 -12.39 -29.97 7.84
N GLY A 198 -11.80 -28.79 7.65
CA GLY A 198 -11.97 -27.95 6.47
C GLY A 198 -10.92 -28.25 5.40
N ILE A 199 -11.35 -28.34 4.14
CA ILE A 199 -10.51 -28.61 2.98
C ILE A 199 -10.87 -27.61 1.89
N SER A 200 -9.90 -26.86 1.38
CA SER A 200 -10.07 -25.94 0.25
C SER A 200 -9.13 -26.36 -0.87
N LEU A 201 -9.67 -26.55 -2.08
CA LEU A 201 -8.87 -26.84 -3.27
C LEU A 201 -8.58 -25.55 -4.06
N ASP A 202 -7.48 -25.57 -4.81
CA ASP A 202 -6.98 -24.42 -5.55
C ASP A 202 -6.50 -24.81 -6.96
N GLU A 203 -6.05 -23.82 -7.73
CA GLU A 203 -5.64 -23.98 -9.13
C GLU A 203 -4.43 -24.93 -9.32
N LYS A 204 -3.52 -25.01 -8.32
CA LYS A 204 -2.35 -25.89 -8.40
C LYS A 204 -2.74 -27.37 -8.26
N LYS A 205 -3.91 -27.69 -7.70
CA LYS A 205 -4.32 -29.08 -7.39
C LYS A 205 -4.62 -29.92 -8.62
N THR A 206 -4.00 -31.09 -8.67
CA THR A 206 -4.05 -32.07 -9.77
C THR A 206 -4.98 -33.24 -9.44
N ARG A 207 -5.04 -34.23 -10.34
CA ARG A 207 -5.70 -35.51 -10.08
C ARG A 207 -4.92 -36.35 -9.05
N ASP A 208 -3.60 -36.26 -9.04
CA ASP A 208 -2.76 -37.03 -8.12
C ASP A 208 -2.83 -36.48 -6.68
N ASP A 209 -2.95 -35.16 -6.52
CA ASP A 209 -3.28 -34.54 -5.23
C ASP A 209 -4.62 -35.04 -4.68
N LEU A 210 -5.63 -35.16 -5.55
CA LEU A 210 -6.96 -35.65 -5.18
C LEU A 210 -6.93 -37.14 -4.81
N GLN A 211 -6.16 -37.97 -5.53
CA GLN A 211 -5.95 -39.37 -5.19
C GLN A 211 -5.25 -39.52 -3.83
N THR A 212 -4.19 -38.73 -3.59
CA THR A 212 -3.50 -38.69 -2.29
C THR A 212 -4.46 -38.28 -1.17
N LEU A 213 -5.32 -37.30 -1.43
CA LEU A 213 -6.34 -36.87 -0.47
C LEU A 213 -7.39 -37.95 -0.20
N PHE A 214 -7.78 -38.77 -1.18
CA PHE A 214 -8.62 -39.94 -0.92
C PHE A 214 -7.95 -40.91 0.04
N THR A 215 -6.68 -41.25 -0.16
CA THR A 215 -5.91 -42.09 0.76
C THR A 215 -5.83 -41.47 2.17
N VAL A 216 -5.55 -40.17 2.29
CA VAL A 216 -5.47 -39.45 3.57
C VAL A 216 -6.80 -39.47 4.35
N LEU A 217 -7.94 -39.38 3.65
CA LEU A 217 -9.26 -39.35 4.27
C LEU A 217 -9.84 -40.75 4.52
N LEU A 218 -9.66 -41.68 3.57
CA LEU A 218 -10.34 -42.99 3.51
C LEU A 218 -9.44 -44.19 3.81
N GLY A 219 -8.11 -44.04 3.71
CA GLY A 219 -7.13 -45.14 3.76
C GLY A 219 -6.87 -45.81 2.39
N ASP A 220 -5.80 -46.60 2.29
CA ASP A 220 -5.28 -47.11 1.01
C ASP A 220 -6.24 -48.02 0.22
N GLN A 221 -7.18 -48.69 0.91
CA GLN A 221 -8.08 -49.67 0.31
C GLN A 221 -9.40 -49.05 -0.20
N HIS A 222 -9.44 -47.74 -0.42
CA HIS A 222 -10.65 -47.02 -0.82
C HIS A 222 -11.16 -47.34 -2.24
N GLY A 223 -10.34 -47.93 -3.12
CA GLY A 223 -10.77 -48.46 -4.43
C GLY A 223 -11.38 -47.45 -5.41
N LEU A 224 -11.32 -46.15 -5.13
CA LEU A 224 -11.90 -45.10 -6.00
C LEU A 224 -10.95 -44.80 -7.15
N THR A 225 -11.52 -44.69 -8.35
CA THR A 225 -10.85 -44.10 -9.52
C THR A 225 -11.51 -42.76 -9.85
N ILE A 226 -10.69 -41.76 -10.19
CA ILE A 226 -11.19 -40.43 -10.53
C ILE A 226 -12.09 -40.47 -11.76
N ASP A 227 -11.80 -41.33 -12.75
CA ASP A 227 -12.62 -41.41 -13.97
C ASP A 227 -14.03 -41.96 -13.71
N ALA A 228 -14.18 -43.00 -12.87
CA ALA A 228 -15.52 -43.51 -12.53
C ALA A 228 -16.35 -42.49 -11.74
N LEU A 229 -15.71 -41.73 -10.83
CA LEU A 229 -16.34 -40.60 -10.15
C LEU A 229 -16.72 -39.49 -11.14
N ASP A 230 -15.85 -39.19 -12.10
CA ASP A 230 -16.09 -38.15 -13.10
C ASP A 230 -17.27 -38.52 -14.02
N GLU A 231 -17.27 -39.74 -14.56
CA GLU A 231 -18.39 -40.31 -15.32
C GLU A 231 -19.71 -40.24 -14.55
N GLN A 232 -19.72 -40.63 -13.27
CA GLN A 232 -20.91 -40.53 -12.42
C GLN A 232 -21.42 -39.08 -12.33
N ILE A 233 -20.53 -38.13 -12.08
CA ILE A 233 -20.87 -36.70 -11.93
C ILE A 233 -21.35 -36.12 -13.27
N GLN A 234 -20.82 -36.56 -14.42
CA GLN A 234 -21.34 -36.18 -15.75
C GLN A 234 -22.74 -36.76 -15.98
N GLN A 235 -22.93 -38.07 -15.81
CA GLN A 235 -24.20 -38.77 -16.08
C GLN A 235 -25.35 -38.26 -15.20
N ALA A 236 -25.08 -38.00 -13.92
CA ALA A 236 -26.07 -37.48 -12.97
C ALA A 236 -26.11 -35.93 -12.91
N ASN A 237 -25.31 -35.23 -13.72
CA ASN A 237 -25.16 -33.77 -13.73
C ASN A 237 -24.96 -33.16 -12.32
N ILE A 238 -24.09 -33.78 -11.52
CA ILE A 238 -23.87 -33.39 -10.13
C ILE A 238 -23.03 -32.11 -10.10
N SER A 239 -23.50 -31.10 -9.36
CA SER A 239 -22.81 -29.83 -9.12
C SER A 239 -22.94 -29.46 -7.65
N GLY A 240 -21.87 -28.87 -7.08
CA GLY A 240 -21.94 -28.26 -5.74
C GLY A 240 -22.59 -26.88 -5.73
N ILE A 241 -22.84 -26.29 -6.91
CA ILE A 241 -23.49 -24.98 -7.09
C ILE A 241 -24.92 -25.19 -7.63
N PRO A 242 -25.96 -24.93 -6.83
CA PRO A 242 -27.35 -24.94 -7.30
C PRO A 242 -27.59 -23.99 -8.47
N ASN A 243 -28.43 -24.39 -9.43
CA ASN A 243 -28.74 -23.60 -10.63
C ASN A 243 -29.19 -22.15 -10.32
N ALA A 244 -29.90 -21.93 -9.21
CA ALA A 244 -30.34 -20.60 -8.77
C ALA A 244 -29.19 -19.64 -8.39
N TYR A 245 -28.00 -20.17 -8.11
CA TYR A 245 -26.80 -19.40 -7.73
C TYR A 245 -25.70 -19.46 -8.80
N GLN A 246 -25.95 -20.11 -9.94
CA GLN A 246 -25.02 -20.14 -11.07
C GLN A 246 -25.09 -18.81 -11.83
N ARG A 247 -23.93 -18.19 -12.04
CA ARG A 247 -23.77 -16.93 -12.75
C ARG A 247 -24.30 -17.02 -14.17
N GLN A 248 -25.23 -16.13 -14.52
CA GLN A 248 -25.70 -15.94 -15.90
C GLN A 248 -25.13 -14.68 -16.57
N SER A 249 -24.58 -13.74 -15.80
CA SER A 249 -24.05 -12.47 -16.31
C SER A 249 -22.64 -12.59 -16.88
N ASP A 250 -22.39 -11.88 -17.98
CA ASP A 250 -21.06 -11.73 -18.55
C ASP A 250 -20.13 -10.86 -17.67
N PHE A 251 -18.83 -10.97 -17.92
CA PHE A 251 -17.77 -10.19 -17.29
C PHE A 251 -16.56 -10.10 -18.20
N LEU A 252 -15.69 -9.10 -17.98
CA LEU A 252 -14.47 -8.87 -18.76
C LEU A 252 -14.73 -8.76 -20.28
N MET A 253 -15.86 -8.14 -20.65
CA MET A 253 -16.25 -7.92 -22.05
C MET A 253 -15.50 -6.76 -22.74
N HIS A 254 -14.65 -6.03 -22.00
CA HIS A 254 -13.81 -4.98 -22.57
C HIS A 254 -12.65 -5.60 -23.38
N PRO A 255 -12.29 -5.06 -24.55
CA PRO A 255 -11.24 -5.62 -25.41
C PRO A 255 -9.89 -5.87 -24.74
N VAL A 256 -9.54 -5.12 -23.68
CA VAL A 256 -8.29 -5.34 -22.91
C VAL A 256 -8.19 -6.77 -22.35
N PHE A 257 -9.31 -7.44 -22.06
CA PHE A 257 -9.34 -8.82 -21.56
C PHE A 257 -9.48 -9.87 -22.67
N GLN A 258 -9.39 -9.46 -23.94
CA GLN A 258 -9.62 -10.29 -25.13
C GLN A 258 -8.44 -10.24 -26.14
N GLN A 259 -7.46 -9.35 -25.93
CA GLN A 259 -6.40 -9.04 -26.90
C GLN A 259 -5.01 -9.58 -26.55
N TYR A 260 -4.78 -10.05 -25.31
CA TYR A 260 -3.44 -10.33 -24.79
C TYR A 260 -3.32 -11.74 -24.20
N HIS A 261 -3.79 -12.76 -24.94
CA HIS A 261 -3.85 -14.15 -24.47
C HIS A 261 -2.62 -14.98 -24.84
N SER A 262 -1.84 -14.58 -25.85
CA SER A 262 -0.51 -15.18 -26.06
C SER A 262 0.55 -14.52 -25.19
N GLU A 263 1.55 -15.29 -24.77
CA GLU A 263 2.67 -14.78 -23.96
C GLU A 263 3.40 -13.62 -24.65
N THR A 264 3.52 -13.65 -25.99
CA THR A 264 4.15 -12.56 -26.76
C THR A 264 3.31 -11.28 -26.77
N GLU A 265 1.99 -11.37 -26.87
CA GLU A 265 1.10 -10.20 -26.80
C GLU A 265 1.10 -9.61 -25.39
N MET A 266 1.05 -10.46 -24.35
CA MET A 266 1.09 -10.03 -22.96
C MET A 266 2.42 -9.39 -22.59
N LEU A 267 3.55 -9.97 -23.00
CA LEU A 267 4.89 -9.38 -22.83
C LEU A 267 4.97 -7.99 -23.47
N ARG A 268 4.44 -7.84 -24.69
CA ARG A 268 4.39 -6.54 -25.38
C ARG A 268 3.48 -5.54 -24.68
N TYR A 269 2.34 -5.97 -24.16
CA TYR A 269 1.42 -5.11 -23.41
C TYR A 269 2.04 -4.61 -22.10
N LEU A 270 2.64 -5.52 -21.32
CA LEU A 270 3.39 -5.17 -20.11
C LEU A 270 4.50 -4.16 -20.41
N LYS A 271 5.33 -4.42 -21.43
CA LYS A 271 6.42 -3.51 -21.81
C LYS A 271 5.91 -2.17 -22.37
N GLN A 272 4.76 -2.17 -23.03
CA GLN A 272 4.11 -0.93 -23.51
C GLN A 272 3.61 -0.07 -22.35
N LEU A 273 3.17 -0.66 -21.24
CA LEU A 273 2.78 0.09 -20.03
C LEU A 273 4.02 0.56 -19.26
N GLU A 274 4.98 -0.32 -19.02
CA GLU A 274 6.25 -0.02 -18.33
C GLU A 274 6.97 1.19 -18.96
N ASN A 275 7.04 1.25 -20.30
CA ASN A 275 7.67 2.37 -21.02
C ASN A 275 6.90 3.71 -20.93
N LYS A 276 5.76 3.79 -20.24
CA LYS A 276 5.00 5.03 -20.00
C LYS A 276 5.18 5.61 -18.60
N ASP A 277 5.76 4.83 -17.69
CA ASP A 277 5.92 5.20 -16.28
C ASP A 277 7.39 5.52 -15.98
N PHE A 278 7.65 6.77 -15.57
CA PHE A 278 8.99 7.17 -15.13
C PHE A 278 9.31 6.47 -13.80
N SER A 279 10.51 5.91 -13.70
CA SER A 279 10.93 5.02 -12.61
C SER A 279 12.40 5.23 -12.27
N LEU A 280 12.88 4.62 -11.18
CA LEU A 280 14.28 4.68 -10.76
C LEU A 280 15.28 4.06 -11.79
N THR A 281 14.81 3.37 -12.83
CA THR A 281 15.68 2.93 -13.95
C THR A 281 15.94 4.05 -14.97
N HIS A 282 15.27 5.18 -14.86
CA HIS A 282 15.39 6.34 -15.75
C HIS A 282 16.20 7.48 -15.11
N GLY A 283 16.01 7.72 -13.82
CA GLY A 283 16.70 8.74 -13.04
C GLY A 283 16.04 8.99 -11.69
N MET A 284 16.58 9.95 -10.93
CA MET A 284 16.13 10.27 -9.58
C MET A 284 14.65 10.67 -9.55
N ILE A 285 13.94 10.19 -8.52
CA ILE A 285 12.56 10.58 -8.17
C ILE A 285 12.62 11.23 -6.79
N PRO A 286 12.88 12.55 -6.67
CA PRO A 286 13.22 13.18 -5.39
C PRO A 286 11.99 13.54 -4.54
N LEU A 287 11.06 12.59 -4.36
CA LEU A 287 9.83 12.78 -3.61
C LEU A 287 10.13 12.89 -2.10
N GLY A 288 9.95 14.09 -1.53
CA GLY A 288 9.95 14.33 -0.08
C GLY A 288 9.02 13.40 0.68
N SER A 289 9.49 12.96 1.86
CA SER A 289 8.89 11.97 2.75
C SER A 289 8.54 10.65 2.07
N CYS A 290 9.27 10.24 1.02
CA CYS A 290 9.05 8.97 0.33
C CYS A 290 10.30 8.07 0.29
N THR A 291 11.50 8.61 0.50
CA THR A 291 12.78 7.89 0.47
C THR A 291 12.88 6.94 -0.73
N MET A 292 12.94 7.52 -1.92
CA MET A 292 13.03 6.80 -3.19
C MET A 292 14.45 6.23 -3.44
N LYS A 293 14.96 5.46 -2.46
CA LYS A 293 16.29 4.85 -2.49
C LYS A 293 16.33 3.59 -3.37
N LEU A 294 17.53 3.04 -3.55
CA LEU A 294 17.75 1.77 -4.23
C LEU A 294 16.91 0.63 -3.61
N ASN A 295 16.24 -0.14 -4.48
CA ASN A 295 15.71 -1.47 -4.15
C ASN A 295 16.65 -2.49 -4.81
N ALA A 296 17.62 -3.04 -4.07
CA ALA A 296 18.73 -3.76 -4.71
C ALA A 296 18.28 -5.14 -5.18
N SER A 297 18.81 -5.60 -6.33
CA SER A 297 18.45 -6.91 -6.89
C SER A 297 18.72 -8.06 -5.91
N SER A 298 19.80 -7.97 -5.10
CA SER A 298 20.12 -8.93 -4.04
C SER A 298 19.04 -9.01 -2.95
N GLU A 299 18.42 -7.89 -2.61
CA GLU A 299 17.35 -7.78 -1.60
C GLU A 299 16.01 -8.29 -2.15
N MET A 300 15.77 -8.11 -3.45
CA MET A 300 14.52 -8.50 -4.12
C MET A 300 14.44 -10.00 -4.44
N ILE A 301 15.57 -10.67 -4.70
CA ILE A 301 15.63 -12.08 -5.10
C ILE A 301 14.85 -13.04 -4.17
N PRO A 302 14.93 -12.96 -2.82
CA PRO A 302 14.25 -13.90 -1.94
C PRO A 302 12.72 -13.86 -1.97
N VAL A 303 12.12 -12.75 -2.42
CA VAL A 303 10.65 -12.54 -2.42
C VAL A 303 9.91 -13.60 -3.25
N THR A 304 10.57 -14.16 -4.27
CA THR A 304 10.00 -15.15 -5.20
C THR A 304 10.54 -16.57 -5.00
N TRP A 305 11.35 -16.82 -3.97
CA TRP A 305 11.71 -18.19 -3.58
C TRP A 305 10.48 -18.93 -3.05
N ALA A 306 10.33 -20.23 -3.36
CA ALA A 306 9.15 -20.99 -2.96
C ALA A 306 8.98 -21.05 -1.43
N GLU A 307 10.11 -21.12 -0.71
CA GLU A 307 10.23 -21.11 0.74
C GLU A 307 9.67 -19.84 1.41
N PHE A 308 9.57 -18.73 0.66
CA PHE A 308 8.91 -17.51 1.10
C PHE A 308 7.52 -17.32 0.44
N ALA A 309 7.44 -17.51 -0.88
CA ALA A 309 6.28 -17.18 -1.71
C ALA A 309 5.11 -18.18 -1.60
N ASP A 310 5.40 -19.48 -1.42
CA ASP A 310 4.40 -20.56 -1.48
C ASP A 310 3.98 -21.12 -0.10
N ILE A 311 4.30 -20.40 0.99
CA ILE A 311 3.86 -20.75 2.34
C ILE A 311 2.52 -20.09 2.67
N HIS A 312 1.57 -20.86 3.19
CA HIS A 312 0.27 -20.37 3.65
C HIS A 312 0.38 -19.67 5.03
N PRO A 313 -0.23 -18.49 5.26
CA PRO A 313 -0.10 -17.72 6.52
C PRO A 313 -0.45 -18.47 7.80
N PHE A 314 -1.29 -19.51 7.69
CA PHE A 314 -1.75 -20.34 8.81
C PHE A 314 -1.19 -21.77 8.76
N ALA A 315 -0.05 -21.97 8.10
CA ALA A 315 0.69 -23.23 8.19
C ALA A 315 1.18 -23.46 9.65
N PRO A 316 1.30 -24.73 10.10
CA PRO A 316 1.90 -25.09 11.39
C PRO A 316 3.25 -24.40 11.67
N ASN A 317 3.54 -24.16 12.94
CA ASN A 317 4.72 -23.40 13.35
C ASN A 317 6.03 -24.13 13.01
N GLU A 318 5.97 -25.46 13.01
CA GLU A 318 7.04 -26.40 12.70
C GLU A 318 7.45 -26.32 11.21
N GLN A 319 6.54 -25.88 10.34
CA GLN A 319 6.77 -25.69 8.90
C GLN A 319 7.28 -24.27 8.58
N THR A 320 7.32 -23.36 9.56
CA THR A 320 7.57 -21.92 9.35
C THR A 320 8.81 -21.42 10.10
N VAL A 321 9.68 -22.33 10.56
CA VAL A 321 10.89 -22.02 11.35
C VAL A 321 11.80 -21.01 10.66
N GLY A 322 12.05 -21.15 9.35
CA GLY A 322 12.88 -20.20 8.59
C GLY A 322 12.30 -18.78 8.55
N TYR A 323 10.98 -18.67 8.37
CA TYR A 323 10.27 -17.40 8.47
C TYR A 323 10.39 -16.79 9.87
N ARG A 324 10.19 -17.60 10.91
CA ARG A 324 10.23 -17.17 12.31
C ARG A 324 11.63 -16.69 12.73
N GLU A 325 12.69 -17.37 12.30
CA GLU A 325 14.07 -16.96 12.58
C GLU A 325 14.44 -15.67 11.84
N MET A 326 14.06 -15.53 10.56
CA MET A 326 14.26 -14.30 9.78
C MET A 326 13.52 -13.11 10.40
N ILE A 327 12.24 -13.31 10.78
CA ILE A 327 11.41 -12.29 11.45
C ILE A 327 12.03 -11.89 12.78
N LYS A 328 12.36 -12.85 13.66
CA LYS A 328 12.99 -12.58 14.96
C LYS A 328 14.31 -11.83 14.82
N THR A 329 15.15 -12.22 13.87
CA THR A 329 16.41 -11.53 13.57
C THR A 329 16.17 -10.09 13.12
N LEU A 330 15.17 -9.86 12.27
CA LEU A 330 14.79 -8.51 11.84
C LEU A 330 14.23 -7.67 13.00
N GLU A 331 13.41 -8.27 13.86
CA GLU A 331 12.89 -7.63 15.08
C GLU A 331 14.05 -7.17 15.98
N GLU A 332 15.01 -8.05 16.29
CA GLU A 332 16.21 -7.75 17.09
C GLU A 332 17.02 -6.57 16.51
N TRP A 333 17.22 -6.52 15.19
CA TRP A 333 17.92 -5.41 14.55
C TRP A 333 17.13 -4.10 14.59
N LEU A 334 15.80 -4.15 14.39
CA LEU A 334 14.95 -2.96 14.47
C LEU A 334 14.87 -2.42 15.91
N LEU A 335 14.91 -3.27 16.94
CA LEU A 335 15.06 -2.84 18.34
C LEU A 335 16.33 -2.02 18.53
N GLU A 336 17.49 -2.55 18.09
CA GLU A 336 18.77 -1.84 18.22
C GLU A 336 18.80 -0.52 17.43
N ILE A 337 18.22 -0.49 16.23
CA ILE A 337 18.12 0.73 15.41
C ILE A 337 17.25 1.81 16.08
N THR A 338 16.22 1.42 16.83
CA THR A 338 15.19 2.36 17.34
C THR A 338 15.24 2.66 18.83
N GLY A 339 15.90 1.81 19.63
CA GLY A 339 15.93 1.92 21.09
C GLY A 339 14.62 1.51 21.76
N TYR A 340 13.78 0.71 21.10
CA TYR A 340 12.57 0.11 21.67
C TYR A 340 12.84 -1.23 22.36
N ASP A 341 11.82 -1.77 23.04
CA ASP A 341 11.91 -2.99 23.84
C ASP A 341 11.11 -4.17 23.23
N ALA A 342 10.14 -3.91 22.36
CA ALA A 342 9.41 -4.92 21.57
C ALA A 342 9.03 -4.41 20.18
N ILE A 343 8.95 -5.31 19.19
CA ILE A 343 8.44 -5.04 17.83
C ILE A 343 7.13 -5.81 17.60
N SER A 344 6.23 -5.26 16.79
CA SER A 344 5.14 -5.99 16.14
C SER A 344 5.22 -5.83 14.63
N MET A 345 5.47 -6.95 13.94
CA MET A 345 5.50 -7.06 12.48
C MET A 345 4.13 -7.12 11.80
N GLN A 346 3.03 -7.09 12.55
CA GLN A 346 1.69 -7.26 12.00
C GLN A 346 1.22 -6.15 11.03
N PRO A 347 1.47 -4.84 11.27
CA PRO A 347 0.86 -3.79 10.45
C PRO A 347 1.50 -3.70 9.04
N ASN A 348 0.66 -3.81 8.01
CA ASN A 348 1.07 -3.89 6.60
C ASN A 348 1.16 -2.53 5.85
N SER A 349 1.23 -1.41 6.57
CA SER A 349 1.54 -0.08 6.02
C SER A 349 1.84 0.89 7.17
N GLY A 350 2.46 2.04 6.88
CA GLY A 350 2.78 3.03 7.93
C GLY A 350 1.54 3.53 8.68
N ALA A 351 0.46 3.84 7.94
CA ALA A 351 -0.83 4.22 8.53
C ALA A 351 -1.46 3.11 9.40
N GLN A 352 -1.29 1.83 9.05
CA GLN A 352 -1.69 0.73 9.94
C GLN A 352 -0.80 0.63 11.18
N GLY A 353 0.49 1.00 11.08
CA GLY A 353 1.39 1.13 12.22
C GLY A 353 0.98 2.26 13.17
N GLU A 354 0.60 3.44 12.64
CA GLU A 354 -0.03 4.51 13.43
C GLU A 354 -1.26 4.02 14.19
N TYR A 355 -2.22 3.43 13.48
CA TYR A 355 -3.44 2.90 14.08
C TYR A 355 -3.13 1.84 15.16
N ALA A 356 -2.19 0.92 14.90
CA ALA A 356 -1.76 -0.10 15.86
C ALA A 356 -1.11 0.49 17.12
N GLY A 357 -0.24 1.50 16.96
CA GLY A 357 0.41 2.18 18.09
C GLY A 357 -0.59 2.97 18.95
N LEU A 358 -1.53 3.68 18.32
CA LEU A 358 -2.60 4.38 19.03
C LEU A 358 -3.56 3.42 19.76
N LEU A 359 -3.83 2.23 19.20
CA LEU A 359 -4.56 1.18 19.89
C LEU A 359 -3.77 0.62 21.09
N ALA A 360 -2.46 0.43 20.97
CA ALA A 360 -1.62 0.00 22.10
C ALA A 360 -1.62 1.03 23.24
N ILE A 361 -1.45 2.32 22.93
CA ILE A 361 -1.59 3.44 23.88
C ILE A 361 -2.97 3.42 24.57
N ARG A 362 -4.05 3.26 23.80
CA ARG A 362 -5.42 3.22 24.35
C ARG A 362 -5.66 2.02 25.28
N ARG A 363 -5.14 0.83 24.92
CA ARG A 363 -5.22 -0.38 25.76
C ARG A 363 -4.37 -0.22 27.03
N TYR A 364 -3.19 0.38 26.94
CA TYR A 364 -2.34 0.73 28.08
C TYR A 364 -3.09 1.66 29.05
N HIS A 365 -3.63 2.79 28.56
CA HIS A 365 -4.44 3.71 29.36
C HIS A 365 -5.63 3.00 30.03
N ALA A 366 -6.31 2.09 29.34
CA ALA A 366 -7.39 1.31 29.93
C ALA A 366 -6.92 0.38 31.06
N SER A 367 -5.74 -0.24 30.92
CA SER A 367 -5.16 -1.15 31.93
C SER A 367 -4.84 -0.45 33.26
N ILE A 368 -4.54 0.85 33.23
CA ILE A 368 -4.23 1.69 34.40
C ILE A 368 -5.44 2.51 34.87
N GLY A 369 -6.66 2.18 34.40
CA GLY A 369 -7.90 2.87 34.80
C GLY A 369 -8.12 4.24 34.15
N GLN A 370 -7.30 4.61 33.16
CA GLN A 370 -7.30 5.91 32.47
C GLN A 370 -7.98 5.87 31.09
N ALA A 371 -8.90 4.91 30.85
CA ALA A 371 -9.57 4.67 29.56
C ALA A 371 -10.32 5.89 28.96
N HIS A 372 -10.57 6.94 29.75
CA HIS A 372 -11.18 8.20 29.31
C HIS A 372 -10.23 9.09 28.50
N ARG A 373 -8.91 8.88 28.59
CA ARG A 373 -7.89 9.64 27.87
C ARG A 373 -7.95 9.41 26.36
N ASN A 374 -8.57 10.36 25.64
CA ASN A 374 -8.81 10.28 24.20
C ASN A 374 -8.33 11.49 23.39
N VAL A 375 -7.70 12.50 24.01
CA VAL A 375 -7.13 13.65 23.27
C VAL A 375 -5.78 13.26 22.65
N CYS A 376 -5.65 13.48 21.35
CA CYS A 376 -4.40 13.33 20.61
C CYS A 376 -3.92 14.69 20.12
N LEU A 377 -2.75 15.14 20.60
CA LEU A 377 -2.09 16.36 20.15
C LEU A 377 -1.33 16.07 18.85
N ILE A 378 -1.55 16.87 17.80
CA ILE A 378 -0.93 16.65 16.48
C ILE A 378 -0.42 17.99 15.92
N PRO A 379 0.88 18.17 15.67
CA PRO A 379 1.40 19.35 14.99
C PRO A 379 0.74 19.60 13.64
N SER A 380 0.53 20.86 13.28
CA SER A 380 -0.08 21.25 12.00
C SER A 380 0.72 20.75 10.79
N SER A 381 2.04 20.61 10.94
CA SER A 381 2.98 20.05 9.97
C SER A 381 2.85 18.53 9.73
N ALA A 382 2.29 17.78 10.68
CA ALA A 382 2.30 16.31 10.65
C ALA A 382 1.62 15.75 9.38
N HIS A 383 2.05 14.57 8.93
CA HIS A 383 1.48 13.90 7.77
C HIS A 383 -0.03 13.63 7.95
N GLY A 384 -0.78 13.61 6.83
CA GLY A 384 -2.24 13.55 6.86
C GLY A 384 -2.80 12.22 7.38
N THR A 385 -1.97 11.17 7.42
CA THR A 385 -2.29 9.88 8.04
C THR A 385 -2.47 10.02 9.54
N ASN A 386 -1.59 10.74 10.25
CA ASN A 386 -1.59 10.89 11.70
C ASN A 386 -2.98 11.30 12.25
N PRO A 387 -3.61 12.41 11.79
CA PRO A 387 -4.95 12.80 12.23
C PRO A 387 -6.06 11.86 11.74
N ALA A 388 -5.89 11.18 10.59
CA ALA A 388 -6.85 10.18 10.11
C ALA A 388 -6.81 8.88 10.95
N SER A 389 -5.61 8.44 11.36
CA SER A 389 -5.37 7.29 12.25
C SER A 389 -5.89 7.57 13.67
N ALA A 390 -5.69 8.80 14.18
CA ALA A 390 -6.28 9.24 15.43
C ALA A 390 -7.81 9.27 15.39
N ALA A 391 -8.41 9.81 14.33
CA ALA A 391 -9.86 9.77 14.12
C ALA A 391 -10.38 8.31 14.04
N MET A 392 -9.68 7.43 13.33
CA MET A 392 -10.02 5.99 13.23
C MET A 392 -9.91 5.26 14.59
N ALA A 393 -8.97 5.66 15.46
CA ALA A 393 -8.84 5.19 16.83
C ALA A 393 -9.92 5.75 17.80
N ASN A 394 -10.82 6.61 17.29
CA ASN A 394 -11.82 7.37 18.04
C ASN A 394 -11.20 8.34 19.07
N MET A 395 -10.08 8.97 18.70
CA MET A 395 -9.43 10.03 19.46
C MET A 395 -9.87 11.42 18.99
N LYS A 396 -9.91 12.36 19.92
CA LYS A 396 -10.13 13.79 19.65
C LYS A 396 -8.81 14.43 19.24
N VAL A 397 -8.65 14.70 17.95
CA VAL A 397 -7.52 15.46 17.41
C VAL A 397 -7.57 16.90 17.92
N VAL A 398 -6.46 17.38 18.47
CA VAL A 398 -6.22 18.78 18.80
C VAL A 398 -4.93 19.20 18.10
N VAL A 399 -5.05 20.15 17.17
CA VAL A 399 -3.90 20.67 16.42
C VAL A 399 -2.99 21.44 17.36
N VAL A 400 -1.67 21.23 17.26
CA VAL A 400 -0.61 22.04 17.85
C VAL A 400 -0.01 22.90 16.75
N GLU A 401 0.27 24.17 17.03
CA GLU A 401 0.81 25.08 16.02
C GLU A 401 2.30 24.83 15.76
N CYS A 402 2.81 25.40 14.67
CA CYS A 402 4.23 25.45 14.39
C CYS A 402 4.73 26.90 14.46
N ASP A 403 5.98 27.08 14.90
CA ASP A 403 6.63 28.38 14.93
C ASP A 403 6.93 28.90 13.50
N LYS A 404 7.45 30.13 13.40
CA LYS A 404 7.82 30.73 12.10
C LYS A 404 8.98 30.03 11.39
N SER A 405 9.75 29.23 12.12
CA SER A 405 10.89 28.43 11.63
C SER A 405 10.48 27.00 11.26
N GLY A 406 9.21 26.62 11.44
CA GLY A 406 8.66 25.31 11.13
C GLY A 406 8.82 24.25 12.22
N ASN A 407 9.28 24.62 13.42
CA ASN A 407 9.31 23.70 14.57
C ASN A 407 7.93 23.60 15.23
N ILE A 408 7.71 22.62 16.11
CA ILE A 408 6.55 22.60 17.02
C ILE A 408 6.62 23.83 17.94
N ASP A 409 5.51 24.56 18.06
CA ASP A 409 5.38 25.61 19.07
C ASP A 409 5.25 24.96 20.46
N VAL A 410 6.35 25.01 21.23
CA VAL A 410 6.46 24.36 22.56
C VAL A 410 5.55 25.02 23.60
N ASP A 411 5.31 26.33 23.51
CA ASP A 411 4.43 27.05 24.42
C ASP A 411 2.95 26.70 24.14
N ASP A 412 2.56 26.63 22.88
CA ASP A 412 1.23 26.18 22.46
C ASP A 412 1.01 24.68 22.79
N LEU A 413 2.02 23.83 22.58
CA LEU A 413 2.00 22.43 23.02
C LEU A 413 1.76 22.34 24.54
N ARG A 414 2.55 23.08 25.33
CA ARG A 414 2.45 23.08 26.81
C ARG A 414 1.08 23.59 27.26
N ALA A 415 0.57 24.67 26.66
CA ALA A 415 -0.76 25.19 26.94
C ALA A 415 -1.87 24.19 26.60
N LYS A 416 -1.77 23.48 25.47
CA LYS A 416 -2.72 22.44 25.05
C LYS A 416 -2.62 21.17 25.90
N ALA A 417 -1.42 20.77 26.33
CA ALA A 417 -1.21 19.67 27.26
C ALA A 417 -1.84 19.96 28.63
N ILE A 418 -1.59 21.13 29.22
CA ILE A 418 -2.24 21.60 30.47
C ILE A 418 -3.77 21.61 30.32
N LYS A 419 -4.28 22.27 29.26
CA LYS A 419 -5.72 22.39 28.98
C LYS A 419 -6.43 21.04 28.82
N HIS A 420 -5.71 20.01 28.40
CA HIS A 420 -6.25 18.68 28.15
C HIS A 420 -5.74 17.61 29.12
N ALA A 421 -5.03 17.97 30.18
CA ALA A 421 -4.28 17.04 31.06
C ALA A 421 -5.09 15.86 31.62
N GLU A 422 -6.37 16.06 31.95
CA GLU A 422 -7.26 14.98 32.39
C GLU A 422 -7.57 13.96 31.28
N ASN A 423 -7.61 14.39 30.03
CA ASN A 423 -8.04 13.59 28.88
C ASN A 423 -6.90 13.33 27.86
N LEU A 424 -5.67 13.76 28.15
CA LEU A 424 -4.52 13.65 27.26
C LEU A 424 -4.13 12.18 27.09
N SER A 425 -4.30 11.66 25.88
CA SER A 425 -3.93 10.29 25.51
C SER A 425 -2.50 10.24 24.99
N CYS A 426 -2.18 11.09 24.01
CA CYS A 426 -0.87 11.12 23.37
C CYS A 426 -0.58 12.40 22.57
N VAL A 427 0.66 12.55 22.14
CA VAL A 427 1.07 13.37 20.99
C VAL A 427 1.48 12.45 19.83
N MET A 428 1.27 12.90 18.59
CA MET A 428 1.88 12.32 17.40
C MET A 428 2.87 13.32 16.79
N ILE A 429 4.17 13.10 16.95
CA ILE A 429 5.25 13.89 16.35
C ILE A 429 5.88 13.14 15.16
N THR A 430 6.59 13.84 14.28
CA THR A 430 7.46 13.24 13.24
C THR A 430 8.87 13.76 13.48
N TYR A 431 9.90 12.91 13.46
CA TYR A 431 11.30 13.34 13.68
C TYR A 431 12.28 12.72 12.67
N PRO A 432 13.16 13.52 12.03
CA PRO A 432 13.03 14.97 11.84
C PRO A 432 11.66 15.32 11.25
N SER A 433 11.21 16.56 11.46
CA SER A 433 9.85 16.96 11.10
C SER A 433 9.61 16.86 9.61
N THR A 434 8.34 16.86 9.19
CA THR A 434 7.92 16.92 7.78
C THR A 434 8.39 18.19 7.06
N HIS A 435 8.96 19.17 7.77
CA HIS A 435 9.64 20.33 7.20
C HIS A 435 11.11 20.07 6.82
N GLY A 436 11.63 18.86 7.05
CA GLY A 436 13.01 18.49 6.74
C GLY A 436 14.03 19.06 7.73
N VAL A 437 13.65 19.27 9.00
CA VAL A 437 14.52 19.86 10.03
C VAL A 437 14.55 19.03 11.31
N PHE A 438 15.72 19.00 11.97
CA PHE A 438 15.87 18.44 13.31
C PHE A 438 15.46 19.50 14.35
N GLU A 439 14.40 19.23 15.09
CA GLU A 439 13.91 20.10 16.16
C GLU A 439 14.74 19.94 17.45
N GLU A 440 15.33 21.03 17.94
CA GLU A 440 16.18 21.00 19.15
C GLU A 440 15.40 20.63 20.43
N ALA A 441 14.09 20.94 20.45
CA ALA A 441 13.23 20.77 21.62
C ALA A 441 12.54 19.39 21.73
N VAL A 442 12.86 18.41 20.88
CA VAL A 442 12.13 17.11 20.82
C VAL A 442 12.03 16.39 22.18
N ARG A 443 13.07 16.46 23.02
CA ARG A 443 13.07 15.88 24.37
C ARG A 443 12.17 16.64 25.35
N GLU A 444 12.06 17.96 25.21
CA GLU A 444 11.13 18.77 26.01
C GLU A 444 9.68 18.47 25.60
N VAL A 445 9.41 18.38 24.29
CA VAL A 445 8.11 17.97 23.74
C VAL A 445 7.65 16.62 24.32
N CYS A 446 8.55 15.63 24.38
CA CYS A 446 8.26 14.35 25.01
C CYS A 446 7.97 14.50 26.51
N ALA A 447 8.86 15.20 27.23
CA ALA A 447 8.75 15.39 28.68
C ALA A 447 7.45 16.12 29.09
N ILE A 448 7.03 17.16 28.36
CA ILE A 448 5.75 17.86 28.58
C ILE A 448 4.58 16.88 28.46
N VAL A 449 4.58 16.02 27.45
CA VAL A 449 3.45 15.09 27.22
C VAL A 449 3.40 14.02 28.31
N HIS A 450 4.56 13.52 28.76
CA HIS A 450 4.67 12.61 29.90
C HIS A 450 4.26 13.27 31.22
N GLU A 451 4.62 14.54 31.47
CA GLU A 451 4.23 15.32 32.65
C GLU A 451 2.71 15.35 32.87
N TYR A 452 1.94 15.46 31.78
CA TYR A 452 0.46 15.47 31.81
C TYR A 452 -0.18 14.09 31.55
N GLY A 453 0.59 13.01 31.69
CA GLY A 453 0.12 11.63 31.64
C GLY A 453 -0.25 11.11 30.25
N GLY A 454 0.23 11.76 29.19
CA GLY A 454 0.13 11.29 27.81
C GLY A 454 1.22 10.28 27.45
N GLN A 455 1.17 9.81 26.20
CA GLN A 455 2.19 8.97 25.56
C GLN A 455 2.73 9.66 24.30
N VAL A 456 3.96 9.33 23.90
CA VAL A 456 4.61 9.92 22.73
C VAL A 456 4.65 8.91 21.59
N TYR A 457 3.79 9.12 20.61
CA TYR A 457 3.89 8.45 19.32
C TYR A 457 4.83 9.26 18.41
N MET A 458 5.90 8.65 17.90
CA MET A 458 6.74 9.25 16.87
C MET A 458 6.55 8.51 15.54
N ASP A 459 6.10 9.23 14.53
CA ASP A 459 6.10 8.81 13.13
C ASP A 459 7.54 8.62 12.62
N GLY A 460 7.88 7.38 12.30
CA GLY A 460 9.20 6.96 11.81
C GLY A 460 9.32 6.94 10.29
N ALA A 461 8.44 7.61 9.54
CA ALA A 461 8.59 7.80 8.10
C ALA A 461 9.94 8.41 7.71
N ASN A 462 10.45 9.34 8.53
CA ASN A 462 11.68 10.07 8.30
C ASN A 462 12.92 9.42 8.96
N LEU A 463 12.85 8.14 9.34
CA LEU A 463 13.96 7.44 10.00
C LEU A 463 15.23 7.35 9.14
N ASN A 464 15.17 7.61 7.82
CA ASN A 464 16.37 7.66 6.97
C ASN A 464 17.40 8.71 7.41
N ALA A 465 16.99 9.73 8.16
CA ALA A 465 17.89 10.71 8.79
C ALA A 465 18.41 10.31 10.19
N GLN A 466 17.97 9.16 10.74
CA GLN A 466 18.23 8.77 12.12
C GLN A 466 19.05 7.48 12.27
N VAL A 467 19.00 6.53 11.33
CA VAL A 467 19.61 5.20 11.51
C VAL A 467 21.11 5.31 11.81
N GLY A 468 21.53 4.78 12.96
CA GLY A 468 22.94 4.84 13.42
C GLY A 468 23.40 6.22 13.91
N LEU A 469 22.51 7.21 13.97
CA LEU A 469 22.78 8.57 14.45
C LEU A 469 21.96 8.92 15.71
N SER A 470 20.70 8.49 15.79
CA SER A 470 19.81 8.70 16.95
C SER A 470 18.75 7.60 17.06
N LYS A 471 18.28 7.33 18.28
CA LYS A 471 17.27 6.30 18.57
C LYS A 471 16.00 6.91 19.20
N PRO A 472 14.82 6.80 18.57
CA PRO A 472 13.54 7.31 19.09
C PRO A 472 13.25 6.97 20.56
N GLY A 473 13.51 5.72 20.95
CA GLY A 473 13.30 5.26 22.32
C GLY A 473 14.31 5.81 23.34
N GLU A 474 15.39 6.48 22.93
CA GLU A 474 16.35 7.12 23.83
C GLU A 474 16.07 8.62 24.06
N PHE A 475 15.22 9.25 23.24
CA PHE A 475 14.85 10.66 23.38
C PHE A 475 13.39 10.90 23.80
N GLY A 476 12.67 9.84 24.18
CA GLY A 476 11.37 9.95 24.87
C GLY A 476 10.16 9.49 24.07
N SER A 477 10.33 8.85 22.89
CA SER A 477 9.19 8.22 22.22
C SER A 477 8.84 6.88 22.87
N ASP A 478 7.55 6.63 23.07
CA ASP A 478 7.00 5.38 23.61
C ASP A 478 6.71 4.34 22.51
N VAL A 479 6.38 4.81 21.29
CA VAL A 479 6.03 3.97 20.14
C VAL A 479 6.29 4.68 18.82
N SER A 480 6.81 3.95 17.83
CA SER A 480 6.90 4.38 16.43
C SER A 480 6.50 3.28 15.47
N HIS A 481 5.89 3.65 14.35
CA HIS A 481 5.92 2.82 13.15
C HIS A 481 7.17 3.10 12.31
N LEU A 482 7.60 2.13 11.53
CA LEU A 482 8.69 2.28 10.56
C LEU A 482 8.19 2.00 9.14
N ASN A 483 8.44 2.87 8.17
CA ASN A 483 8.18 2.54 6.76
C ASN A 483 9.33 1.69 6.20
N LEU A 484 9.18 0.36 6.21
CA LEU A 484 10.15 -0.53 5.54
C LEU A 484 10.26 -0.25 4.03
N HIS A 485 9.20 0.30 3.44
CA HIS A 485 9.09 0.74 2.05
C HIS A 485 9.51 2.20 1.81
N LYS A 486 10.29 2.75 2.73
CA LYS A 486 11.02 4.01 2.60
C LYS A 486 12.47 3.78 3.04
N THR A 487 12.68 3.63 4.36
CA THR A 487 14.02 3.55 4.96
C THR A 487 14.74 2.21 4.71
N PHE A 488 14.01 1.11 4.50
CA PHE A 488 14.56 -0.26 4.47
C PHE A 488 14.25 -1.02 3.17
N CYS A 489 14.31 -0.31 2.05
CA CYS A 489 14.41 -0.81 0.67
C CYS A 489 13.25 -1.64 0.09
N ILE A 490 12.13 -1.87 0.79
CA ILE A 490 10.93 -2.47 0.15
C ILE A 490 10.46 -1.53 -0.99
N PRO A 491 10.24 -2.04 -2.22
CA PRO A 491 9.93 -1.19 -3.37
C PRO A 491 8.56 -0.55 -3.26
N HIS A 492 8.48 0.72 -3.67
CA HIS A 492 7.25 1.52 -3.62
C HIS A 492 6.12 0.98 -4.51
N GLY A 493 6.44 0.17 -5.53
CA GLY A 493 5.47 -0.61 -6.33
C GLY A 493 4.36 0.20 -7.02
N GLY A 494 4.59 1.48 -7.32
CA GLY A 494 3.55 2.38 -7.85
C GLY A 494 2.48 2.79 -6.82
N GLY A 495 2.78 2.66 -5.51
CA GLY A 495 1.86 2.97 -4.41
C GLY A 495 1.45 1.77 -3.56
N GLY A 496 2.31 0.75 -3.48
CA GLY A 496 2.15 -0.47 -2.69
C GLY A 496 2.83 -1.67 -3.36
N PRO A 497 3.47 -2.59 -2.62
CA PRO A 497 3.19 -2.89 -1.21
C PRO A 497 3.92 -2.00 -0.20
N GLY A 498 3.62 -2.22 1.08
CA GLY A 498 4.41 -1.70 2.19
C GLY A 498 4.36 -2.64 3.39
N MET A 499 5.24 -2.36 4.35
CA MET A 499 5.16 -2.84 5.73
C MET A 499 5.36 -1.65 6.67
N GLY A 500 4.70 -1.69 7.83
CA GLY A 500 4.69 -0.65 8.85
C GLY A 500 4.84 -1.20 10.27
N PRO A 501 5.85 -2.04 10.56
CA PRO A 501 6.04 -2.60 11.90
C PRO A 501 6.14 -1.48 12.94
N ILE A 502 5.63 -1.75 14.14
CA ILE A 502 5.75 -0.83 15.28
C ILE A 502 6.79 -1.32 16.27
N GLY A 503 7.69 -0.43 16.69
CA GLY A 503 8.51 -0.60 17.87
C GLY A 503 7.86 0.12 19.06
N VAL A 504 7.90 -0.50 20.23
CA VAL A 504 7.28 0.03 21.45
C VAL A 504 8.17 -0.14 22.68
N LYS A 505 8.00 0.74 23.65
CA LYS A 505 8.58 0.61 24.98
C LYS A 505 7.93 -0.52 25.79
N ALA A 506 8.66 -1.04 26.77
CA ALA A 506 8.30 -2.25 27.53
C ALA A 506 6.89 -2.19 28.15
N HIS A 507 6.43 -1.02 28.61
CA HIS A 507 5.08 -0.86 29.18
C HIS A 507 3.95 -0.94 28.15
N LEU A 508 4.23 -0.73 26.86
CA LEU A 508 3.28 -0.87 25.76
C LEU A 508 3.30 -2.28 25.13
N ALA A 509 4.35 -3.08 25.34
CA ALA A 509 4.50 -4.41 24.73
C ALA A 509 3.30 -5.38 24.98
N PRO A 510 2.71 -5.48 26.18
CA PRO A 510 1.53 -6.34 26.42
C PRO A 510 0.26 -5.91 25.65
N PHE A 511 0.27 -4.70 25.08
CA PHE A 511 -0.87 -4.06 24.44
C PHE A 511 -0.78 -4.02 22.91
N LEU A 512 0.27 -4.62 22.34
CA LEU A 512 0.43 -4.88 20.92
C LEU A 512 -0.73 -5.75 20.37
N SER A 513 -0.96 -5.70 19.06
CA SER A 513 -2.03 -6.46 18.40
C SER A 513 -1.75 -7.97 18.38
N SER A 514 -2.80 -8.77 18.54
CA SER A 514 -2.75 -10.24 18.51
C SER A 514 -3.32 -10.80 17.19
N HIS A 515 -3.49 -12.11 17.06
CA HIS A 515 -4.14 -12.74 15.89
C HIS A 515 -4.86 -14.02 16.26
N VAL A 516 -6.09 -14.22 15.75
CA VAL A 516 -6.99 -15.30 16.18
C VAL A 516 -6.57 -16.71 15.74
N VAL A 517 -5.62 -16.84 14.81
CA VAL A 517 -5.15 -18.15 14.28
C VAL A 517 -3.74 -18.49 14.76
N ASN A 518 -2.91 -17.48 15.00
CA ASN A 518 -1.52 -17.63 15.43
C ASN A 518 -1.17 -16.42 16.32
N PRO A 519 -1.67 -16.41 17.58
CA PRO A 519 -1.45 -15.29 18.50
C PRO A 519 0.04 -15.22 18.89
N PRO A 520 0.64 -14.01 18.94
CA PRO A 520 2.00 -13.86 19.43
C PRO A 520 2.10 -14.24 20.92
N ALA A 521 3.22 -14.86 21.31
CA ALA A 521 3.45 -15.26 22.68
C ALA A 521 3.43 -14.05 23.64
N GLY A 522 2.73 -14.18 24.77
CA GLY A 522 2.62 -13.12 25.78
C GLY A 522 1.65 -11.98 25.44
N ILE A 523 1.07 -11.94 24.24
CA ILE A 523 0.07 -10.93 23.85
C ILE A 523 -1.35 -11.51 24.01
N PRO A 524 -2.23 -10.90 24.84
CA PRO A 524 -3.62 -11.34 24.99
C PRO A 524 -4.39 -11.41 23.66
N GLU A 525 -5.09 -12.52 23.41
CA GLU A 525 -5.87 -12.73 22.17
C GLU A 525 -6.95 -11.64 21.96
N ASN A 526 -7.54 -11.16 23.06
CA ASN A 526 -8.55 -10.11 23.05
C ASN A 526 -8.01 -8.71 22.66
N ASN A 527 -6.70 -8.53 22.51
CA ASN A 527 -6.17 -7.33 21.86
C ASN A 527 -6.64 -7.24 20.39
N GLY A 528 -6.87 -8.39 19.72
CA GLY A 528 -7.34 -8.44 18.34
C GLY A 528 -6.30 -8.00 17.30
N ALA A 529 -6.63 -8.18 16.02
CA ALA A 529 -5.72 -7.97 14.90
C ALA A 529 -5.96 -6.65 14.15
N VAL A 530 -4.88 -6.06 13.63
CA VAL A 530 -4.88 -4.90 12.71
C VAL A 530 -4.52 -5.30 11.26
N SER A 531 -4.29 -6.58 10.99
CA SER A 531 -4.07 -7.12 9.65
C SER A 531 -4.55 -8.57 9.58
N ALA A 532 -4.94 -9.02 8.38
CA ALA A 532 -5.56 -10.34 8.18
C ALA A 532 -4.60 -11.53 8.41
N ALA A 533 -3.29 -11.30 8.36
CA ALA A 533 -2.24 -12.26 8.67
C ALA A 533 -1.39 -11.79 9.86
N PRO A 534 -0.81 -12.71 10.68
CA PRO A 534 -0.10 -12.38 11.92
C PRO A 534 1.11 -11.45 11.72
N PHE A 535 1.81 -11.61 10.60
CA PHE A 535 3.02 -10.87 10.22
C PHE A 535 2.82 -9.98 8.99
N GLY A 536 1.57 -9.57 8.72
CA GLY A 536 1.24 -8.71 7.58
C GLY A 536 1.63 -9.34 6.24
N SER A 537 2.49 -8.64 5.49
CA SER A 537 3.03 -9.08 4.19
C SER A 537 4.41 -9.71 4.38
N ALA A 538 4.46 -10.93 4.90
CA ALA A 538 5.70 -11.53 5.38
C ALA A 538 6.75 -11.77 4.27
N ALA A 539 6.34 -12.09 3.03
CA ALA A 539 7.28 -12.39 1.94
C ALA A 539 8.15 -11.21 1.46
N ILE A 540 7.86 -9.98 1.88
CA ILE A 540 8.68 -8.80 1.57
C ILE A 540 9.57 -8.34 2.74
N LEU A 541 9.46 -8.97 3.92
CA LEU A 541 10.39 -8.74 5.04
C LEU A 541 11.85 -9.16 4.74
N PRO A 542 12.13 -10.21 3.92
CA PRO A 542 13.49 -10.54 3.49
C PRO A 542 14.24 -9.39 2.82
N ILE A 543 13.56 -8.44 2.18
CA ILE A 543 14.19 -7.27 1.53
C ILE A 543 14.91 -6.42 2.60
N SER A 544 14.18 -6.00 3.64
CA SER A 544 14.74 -5.20 4.74
C SER A 544 15.76 -5.98 5.58
N TRP A 545 15.56 -7.30 5.73
CA TRP A 545 16.55 -8.18 6.36
C TRP A 545 17.86 -8.21 5.55
N MET A 546 17.78 -8.36 4.23
CA MET A 546 18.94 -8.36 3.33
C MET A 546 19.67 -7.02 3.35
N TYR A 547 18.95 -5.89 3.29
CA TYR A 547 19.52 -4.55 3.40
C TYR A 547 20.33 -4.38 4.70
N ILE A 548 19.69 -4.61 5.86
CA ILE A 548 20.35 -4.48 7.17
C ILE A 548 21.55 -5.43 7.29
N LYS A 549 21.42 -6.67 6.79
CA LYS A 549 22.49 -7.67 6.84
C LYS A 549 23.69 -7.33 5.95
N GLN A 550 23.46 -6.75 4.76
CA GLN A 550 24.50 -6.38 3.81
C GLN A 550 25.21 -5.08 4.21
N MET A 551 24.45 -4.09 4.69
CA MET A 551 24.99 -2.79 5.11
C MET A 551 25.74 -2.86 6.45
N GLY A 552 25.21 -3.62 7.42
CA GLY A 552 25.68 -3.61 8.80
C GLY A 552 25.59 -2.24 9.47
N ALA A 553 25.99 -2.15 10.74
CA ALA A 553 25.86 -0.90 11.52
C ALA A 553 26.60 0.30 10.88
N SER A 554 27.80 0.08 10.34
CA SER A 554 28.59 1.13 9.68
C SER A 554 27.98 1.60 8.36
N GLY A 555 27.48 0.68 7.52
CA GLY A 555 26.84 1.03 6.25
C GLY A 555 25.52 1.75 6.47
N LEU A 556 24.70 1.28 7.43
CA LEU A 556 23.44 1.92 7.79
C LEU A 556 23.64 3.35 8.31
N LYS A 557 24.63 3.56 9.19
CA LYS A 557 24.99 4.92 9.64
C LYS A 557 25.44 5.79 8.47
N HIS A 558 26.31 5.26 7.61
CA HIS A 558 26.82 6.01 6.46
C HIS A 558 25.73 6.39 5.47
N ALA A 559 24.72 5.52 5.27
CA ALA A 559 23.53 5.83 4.47
C ALA A 559 22.80 7.07 5.02
N SER A 560 22.53 7.13 6.33
CA SER A 560 21.92 8.33 6.93
C SER A 560 22.79 9.59 6.81
N GLU A 561 24.12 9.47 6.98
CA GLU A 561 25.05 10.59 6.78
C GLU A 561 25.02 11.12 5.33
N VAL A 562 25.01 10.22 4.33
CA VAL A 562 24.99 10.60 2.91
C VAL A 562 23.62 11.13 2.47
N ALA A 563 22.51 10.61 3.00
CA ALA A 563 21.17 11.16 2.75
C ALA A 563 21.06 12.63 3.23
N ILE A 564 21.58 12.93 4.43
CA ILE A 564 21.64 14.30 4.97
C ILE A 564 22.60 15.17 4.14
N LEU A 565 23.76 14.65 3.75
CA LEU A 565 24.72 15.35 2.90
C LEU A 565 24.11 15.74 1.54
N ASN A 566 23.45 14.80 0.86
CA ASN A 566 22.85 15.00 -0.46
C ASN A 566 21.72 16.04 -0.40
N ALA A 567 20.87 16.02 0.63
CA ALA A 567 19.82 17.01 0.82
C ALA A 567 20.38 18.42 1.09
N ASN A 568 21.42 18.53 1.94
CA ASN A 568 22.10 19.80 2.18
C ASN A 568 22.86 20.29 0.94
N TYR A 569 23.40 19.39 0.11
CA TYR A 569 24.02 19.74 -1.16
C TYR A 569 23.02 20.40 -2.12
N ILE A 570 21.84 19.81 -2.31
CA ILE A 570 20.76 20.39 -3.11
C ILE A 570 20.28 21.72 -2.51
N ALA A 571 20.03 21.77 -1.20
CA ALA A 571 19.57 22.99 -0.52
C ALA A 571 20.56 24.16 -0.66
N GLU A 572 21.86 23.89 -0.76
CA GLU A 572 22.90 24.89 -0.99
C GLU A 572 23.02 25.26 -2.48
N ARG A 573 22.96 24.28 -3.40
CA ARG A 573 22.94 24.53 -4.86
C ARG A 573 21.75 25.41 -5.29
N LEU A 574 20.60 25.28 -4.63
CA LEU A 574 19.35 25.95 -5.01
C LEU A 574 19.05 27.25 -4.26
N SER A 575 19.73 27.55 -3.13
CA SER A 575 19.38 28.67 -2.24
C SER A 575 19.37 30.06 -2.90
N ASN A 576 20.26 30.28 -3.87
CA ASN A 576 20.35 31.53 -4.63
C ASN A 576 19.25 31.70 -5.70
N HIS A 577 18.47 30.65 -5.96
CA HIS A 577 17.47 30.58 -7.03
C HIS A 577 16.05 30.40 -6.48
N TYR A 578 15.92 29.63 -5.40
CA TYR A 578 14.69 29.32 -4.69
C TYR A 578 14.89 29.52 -3.18
N PRO A 579 13.98 30.23 -2.48
CA PRO A 579 14.03 30.32 -1.02
C PRO A 579 13.88 28.92 -0.41
N ILE A 580 14.84 28.51 0.42
CA ILE A 580 14.68 27.31 1.27
C ILE A 580 13.79 27.72 2.45
N LEU A 581 12.62 27.10 2.57
CA LEU A 581 11.57 27.58 3.48
C LEU A 581 11.93 27.39 4.96
N TYR A 582 12.53 26.25 5.30
CA TYR A 582 12.89 25.88 6.66
C TYR A 582 14.32 25.35 6.72
N ARG A 583 15.05 25.75 7.76
CA ARG A 583 16.40 25.29 8.10
C ARG A 583 16.51 25.23 9.62
N GLY A 584 17.10 24.15 10.13
CA GLY A 584 17.35 23.97 11.55
C GLY A 584 18.66 24.64 12.00
N HIS A 585 19.17 24.18 13.14
CA HIS A 585 20.43 24.63 13.73
C HIS A 585 21.59 24.63 12.70
N GLN A 586 22.50 25.62 12.82
CA GLN A 586 23.62 25.82 11.87
C GLN A 586 23.21 25.99 10.40
N ASN A 587 21.97 26.42 10.13
CA ASN A 587 21.44 26.67 8.79
C ASN A 587 21.41 25.40 7.90
N ARG A 588 21.22 24.23 8.53
CA ARG A 588 21.18 22.91 7.85
C ARG A 588 19.76 22.36 7.74
N VAL A 589 19.57 21.46 6.78
CA VAL A 589 18.39 20.58 6.67
C VAL A 589 18.75 19.16 7.12
N ALA A 590 17.75 18.29 7.26
CA ALA A 590 17.93 16.87 7.50
C ALA A 590 18.16 16.12 6.17
N HIS A 591 17.42 15.05 5.90
CA HIS A 591 17.44 14.24 4.68
C HIS A 591 16.59 14.79 3.53
N GLU A 592 15.83 15.87 3.77
CA GLU A 592 14.95 16.51 2.79
C GLU A 592 14.91 18.03 2.98
N CYS A 593 14.52 18.79 1.96
CA CYS A 593 14.34 20.25 2.05
C CYS A 593 13.10 20.75 1.30
N ILE A 594 12.55 21.89 1.73
CA ILE A 594 11.40 22.54 1.08
C ILE A 594 11.86 23.82 0.37
N ILE A 595 11.51 23.96 -0.91
CA ILE A 595 11.65 25.20 -1.66
C ILE A 595 10.31 25.95 -1.76
N ASP A 596 10.32 27.24 -1.47
CA ASP A 596 9.11 28.07 -1.47
C ASP A 596 8.83 28.66 -2.85
N ILE A 597 7.79 28.16 -3.53
CA ILE A 597 7.35 28.66 -4.83
C ILE A 597 6.32 29.79 -4.66
N ARG A 598 5.75 30.02 -3.48
CA ARG A 598 4.68 31.03 -3.27
C ARG A 598 5.12 32.46 -3.62
N PRO A 599 6.32 32.95 -3.24
CA PRO A 599 6.80 34.27 -3.66
C PRO A 599 7.07 34.34 -5.17
N ILE A 600 7.54 33.24 -5.76
CA ILE A 600 7.79 33.14 -7.20
C ILE A 600 6.46 33.24 -7.96
N LYS A 601 5.44 32.47 -7.56
CA LYS A 601 4.09 32.49 -8.12
C LYS A 601 3.43 33.87 -7.99
N ALA A 602 3.57 34.53 -6.84
CA ALA A 602 3.07 35.89 -6.64
C ALA A 602 3.74 36.93 -7.57
N ALA A 603 5.01 36.72 -7.93
CA ALA A 603 5.80 37.64 -8.75
C ALA A 603 5.89 37.25 -10.24
N SER A 604 5.40 36.08 -10.65
CA SER A 604 5.54 35.55 -12.02
C SER A 604 4.29 34.89 -12.58
N GLY A 605 3.25 34.63 -11.77
CA GLY A 605 2.12 33.77 -12.12
C GLY A 605 2.44 32.27 -12.20
N ILE A 606 3.69 31.87 -12.40
CA ILE A 606 4.11 30.47 -12.55
C ILE A 606 3.96 29.69 -11.23
N SER A 607 3.27 28.56 -11.30
CA SER A 607 2.95 27.73 -10.14
C SER A 607 3.96 26.61 -9.89
N GLU A 608 3.83 26.01 -8.71
CA GLU A 608 4.47 24.75 -8.33
C GLU A 608 4.08 23.58 -9.26
N GLU A 609 2.86 23.59 -9.82
CA GLU A 609 2.43 22.57 -10.79
C GLU A 609 3.11 22.76 -12.14
N ASP A 610 3.32 24.00 -12.59
CA ASP A 610 4.05 24.29 -13.84
C ASP A 610 5.49 23.81 -13.76
N ILE A 611 6.18 24.08 -12.65
CA ILE A 611 7.53 23.56 -12.39
C ILE A 611 7.52 22.03 -12.35
N ALA A 612 6.54 21.41 -11.67
CA ALA A 612 6.40 19.96 -11.58
C ALA A 612 6.15 19.30 -12.95
N LYS A 613 5.37 19.91 -13.84
CA LYS A 613 5.21 19.40 -15.22
C LYS A 613 6.46 19.64 -16.06
N ARG A 614 7.09 20.81 -15.93
CA ARG A 614 8.28 21.17 -16.70
C ARG A 614 9.46 20.24 -16.41
N LEU A 615 9.62 19.79 -15.17
CA LEU A 615 10.62 18.79 -14.80
C LEU A 615 10.53 17.48 -15.61
N MET A 616 9.35 17.10 -16.11
CA MET A 616 9.19 15.93 -16.97
C MET A 616 9.94 16.10 -18.30
N ASP A 617 9.98 17.32 -18.84
CA ASP A 617 10.74 17.62 -20.06
C ASP A 617 12.26 17.53 -19.83
N TYR A 618 12.70 17.87 -18.61
CA TYR A 618 14.07 17.72 -18.13
C TYR A 618 14.43 16.29 -17.71
N GLY A 619 13.53 15.31 -17.90
CA GLY A 619 13.79 13.91 -17.56
C GLY A 619 13.79 13.62 -16.06
N PHE A 620 12.89 14.26 -15.31
CA PHE A 620 12.67 14.00 -13.89
C PHE A 620 11.20 13.82 -13.55
N HIS A 621 10.91 12.94 -12.59
CA HIS A 621 9.67 13.03 -11.82
C HIS A 621 9.75 14.24 -10.87
N ALA A 622 8.62 14.91 -10.65
CA ALA A 622 8.58 16.04 -9.72
C ALA A 622 8.86 15.62 -8.25
N PRO A 623 9.41 16.51 -7.42
CA PRO A 623 9.41 16.37 -5.96
C PRO A 623 7.98 16.35 -5.39
N THR A 624 7.87 16.12 -4.07
CA THR A 624 6.57 16.12 -3.39
C THR A 624 5.96 17.52 -3.44
N MET A 625 4.75 17.63 -4.00
CA MET A 625 4.12 18.91 -4.35
C MET A 625 3.04 19.33 -3.35
N SER A 626 3.09 20.58 -2.89
CA SER A 626 2.08 21.22 -2.04
C SER A 626 1.78 20.51 -0.70
N PHE A 627 2.73 19.72 -0.21
CA PHE A 627 2.73 19.11 1.12
C PHE A 627 4.16 19.16 1.70
N PRO A 628 4.34 19.43 3.02
CA PRO A 628 3.33 19.81 4.01
C PRO A 628 2.78 21.23 3.83
N VAL A 629 3.45 22.08 3.07
CA VAL A 629 3.03 23.47 2.80
C VAL A 629 2.45 23.57 1.39
N ALA A 630 1.24 24.12 1.26
CA ALA A 630 0.63 24.35 -0.05
C ALA A 630 1.41 25.41 -0.85
N GLY A 631 1.66 25.15 -2.14
CA GLY A 631 2.43 26.04 -3.01
C GLY A 631 3.95 25.89 -2.90
N THR A 632 4.45 24.75 -2.42
CA THR A 632 5.90 24.45 -2.29
C THR A 632 6.26 23.12 -2.92
N LEU A 633 7.56 22.85 -3.08
CA LEU A 633 8.09 21.54 -3.49
C LEU A 633 9.04 21.01 -2.40
N MET A 634 8.88 19.75 -2.00
CA MET A 634 9.69 19.08 -0.99
C MET A 634 10.54 17.97 -1.62
N ILE A 635 11.85 18.06 -1.41
CA ILE A 635 12.88 17.38 -2.18
C ILE A 635 13.68 16.46 -1.25
N GLU A 636 13.65 15.15 -1.51
CA GLU A 636 14.44 14.14 -0.79
C GLU A 636 15.25 13.31 -1.81
N PRO A 637 16.58 13.49 -1.91
CA PRO A 637 17.41 12.77 -2.89
C PRO A 637 17.82 11.36 -2.44
N THR A 638 17.74 11.06 -1.14
CA THR A 638 18.32 9.85 -0.51
C THR A 638 19.84 9.74 -0.66
N GLU A 639 20.40 8.67 -0.08
CA GLU A 639 21.81 8.31 -0.17
C GLU A 639 22.20 7.57 -1.45
N SER A 640 21.21 7.04 -2.19
CA SER A 640 21.47 6.14 -3.33
C SER A 640 21.89 6.90 -4.60
N GLU A 641 21.61 8.20 -4.67
CA GLU A 641 21.80 9.00 -5.86
C GLU A 641 23.21 9.58 -5.95
N ALA A 642 23.86 9.36 -7.10
CA ALA A 642 25.21 9.84 -7.36
C ALA A 642 25.22 11.37 -7.54
N LYS A 643 26.31 12.04 -7.15
CA LYS A 643 26.44 13.51 -7.26
C LYS A 643 26.06 14.07 -8.64
N VAL A 644 26.40 13.37 -9.73
CA VAL A 644 26.06 13.77 -11.10
C VAL A 644 24.54 13.86 -11.35
N GLU A 645 23.74 13.03 -10.67
CA GLU A 645 22.28 13.07 -10.76
C GLU A 645 21.70 14.22 -9.92
N LEU A 646 22.29 14.47 -8.75
CA LEU A 646 21.96 15.64 -7.93
C LEU A 646 22.27 16.94 -8.68
N ASP A 647 23.42 17.01 -9.37
CA ASP A 647 23.79 18.12 -10.24
C ASP A 647 22.80 18.28 -11.39
N ARG A 648 22.46 17.20 -12.11
CA ARG A 648 21.48 17.21 -13.22
C ARG A 648 20.13 17.77 -12.76
N PHE A 649 19.66 17.39 -11.58
CA PHE A 649 18.42 17.92 -10.99
C PHE A 649 18.55 19.39 -10.57
N CYS A 650 19.65 19.77 -9.92
CA CYS A 650 19.89 21.16 -9.54
C CYS A 650 19.97 22.08 -10.76
N ASP A 651 20.68 21.67 -11.81
CA ASP A 651 20.84 22.42 -13.05
C ASP A 651 19.52 22.52 -13.81
N ALA A 652 18.69 21.45 -13.82
CA ALA A 652 17.33 21.51 -14.33
C ALA A 652 16.46 22.54 -13.58
N MET A 653 16.46 22.51 -12.25
CA MET A 653 15.74 23.48 -11.42
C MET A 653 16.23 24.92 -11.64
N ILE A 654 17.53 25.14 -11.81
CA ILE A 654 18.11 26.47 -12.08
C ILE A 654 17.76 26.97 -13.48
N ALA A 655 17.77 26.08 -14.49
CA ALA A 655 17.31 26.41 -15.83
C ALA A 655 15.81 26.76 -15.82
N ILE A 656 14.98 26.00 -15.11
CA ILE A 656 13.56 26.33 -14.88
C ILE A 656 13.42 27.70 -14.18
N ARG A 657 14.30 28.06 -13.23
CA ARG A 657 14.25 29.40 -12.61
C ARG A 657 14.53 30.51 -13.63
N ALA A 658 15.44 30.28 -14.58
CA ALA A 658 15.70 31.20 -15.67
C ALA A 658 14.52 31.29 -16.67
N GLU A 659 13.84 30.17 -16.95
CA GLU A 659 12.58 30.17 -17.72
C GLU A 659 11.50 31.02 -17.03
N VAL A 660 11.36 30.92 -15.71
CA VAL A 660 10.45 31.79 -14.93
C VAL A 660 10.86 33.26 -15.05
N HIS A 661 12.15 33.58 -15.03
CA HIS A 661 12.62 34.96 -15.20
C HIS A 661 12.25 35.55 -16.57
N LYS A 662 12.32 34.77 -17.66
CA LYS A 662 11.84 35.21 -18.99
C LYS A 662 10.36 35.62 -18.96
N VAL A 663 9.52 34.86 -18.26
CA VAL A 663 8.10 35.20 -18.06
C VAL A 663 7.96 36.47 -17.20
N GLN A 664 8.71 36.59 -16.10
CA GLN A 664 8.71 37.79 -15.24
C GLN A 664 9.13 39.07 -15.98
N ASN A 665 10.05 38.95 -16.93
CA ASN A 665 10.54 40.07 -17.75
C ASN A 665 9.62 40.40 -18.94
N GLY A 666 8.60 39.58 -19.22
CA GLY A 666 7.75 39.71 -20.41
C GLY A 666 8.40 39.27 -21.72
N GLU A 667 9.52 38.53 -21.67
CA GLU A 667 10.14 37.91 -22.85
C GLU A 667 9.27 36.76 -23.39
N TRP A 668 8.55 36.08 -22.49
CA TRP A 668 7.49 35.13 -22.81
C TRP A 668 6.18 35.56 -22.14
N SER A 669 5.05 35.23 -22.77
CA SER A 669 3.73 35.52 -22.21
C SER A 669 3.35 34.53 -21.11
N MET A 670 2.37 34.90 -20.28
CA MET A 670 1.81 33.97 -19.27
C MET A 670 1.15 32.74 -19.89
N ASP A 671 0.50 32.90 -21.04
CA ASP A 671 -0.36 31.88 -21.64
C ASP A 671 0.37 30.99 -22.66
N ASP A 672 1.50 31.45 -23.21
CA ASP A 672 2.37 30.67 -24.08
C ASP A 672 3.85 30.81 -23.69
N ASN A 673 4.33 29.81 -22.96
CA ASN A 673 5.73 29.59 -22.55
C ASN A 673 5.96 28.09 -22.25
N PRO A 674 7.21 27.61 -22.11
CA PRO A 674 7.47 26.19 -21.86
C PRO A 674 6.88 25.64 -20.55
N LEU A 675 6.74 26.48 -19.52
CA LEU A 675 6.33 26.07 -18.17
C LEU A 675 4.83 25.73 -18.11
N VAL A 676 3.98 26.58 -18.70
CA VAL A 676 2.51 26.39 -18.69
C VAL A 676 2.05 25.33 -19.70
N ASN A 677 2.79 25.18 -20.81
CA ASN A 677 2.52 24.17 -21.84
C ASN A 677 3.08 22.78 -21.50
N ALA A 678 3.97 22.66 -20.52
CA ALA A 678 4.54 21.38 -20.12
C ALA A 678 3.47 20.42 -19.54
N PRO A 679 3.61 19.10 -19.73
CA PRO A 679 4.73 18.42 -20.41
C PRO A 679 4.57 18.36 -21.93
N HIS A 680 5.70 18.25 -22.62
CA HIS A 680 5.79 18.12 -24.07
C HIS A 680 5.89 16.64 -24.49
N THR A 681 5.00 16.23 -25.40
CA THR A 681 4.85 14.84 -25.86
C THR A 681 5.42 14.64 -27.25
N LEU A 682 5.51 13.38 -27.67
CA LEU A 682 5.80 13.03 -29.07
C LEU A 682 4.69 13.50 -30.04
N SER A 683 3.46 13.74 -29.56
CA SER A 683 2.37 14.27 -30.41
C SER A 683 2.64 15.70 -30.83
N ASP A 684 3.06 16.57 -29.89
CA ASP A 684 3.34 17.99 -30.15
C ASP A 684 4.33 18.20 -31.30
N VAL A 685 5.36 17.35 -31.36
CA VAL A 685 6.48 17.49 -32.30
C VAL A 685 6.19 16.91 -33.69
N THR A 686 5.05 16.24 -33.84
CA THR A 686 4.54 15.76 -35.15
C THR A 686 3.58 16.74 -35.82
N GLN A 687 3.27 17.86 -35.16
CA GLN A 687 2.36 18.90 -35.63
C GLN A 687 3.15 20.18 -35.98
N THR A 688 2.48 21.17 -36.57
CA THR A 688 3.07 22.49 -36.80
C THR A 688 3.38 23.17 -35.47
N TRP A 689 4.63 23.60 -35.29
CA TRP A 689 5.08 24.20 -34.03
C TRP A 689 4.79 25.71 -33.99
N GLU A 690 3.62 26.07 -33.47
CA GLU A 690 3.15 27.45 -33.36
C GLU A 690 3.24 27.97 -31.90
N ARG A 691 4.46 28.04 -31.35
CA ARG A 691 4.73 28.51 -29.97
C ARG A 691 5.86 29.54 -29.91
N ALA A 692 5.85 30.41 -28.90
CA ALA A 692 6.80 31.51 -28.69
C ALA A 692 8.24 31.08 -28.28
N TYR A 693 8.53 29.79 -28.28
CA TYR A 693 9.79 29.17 -27.91
C TYR A 693 10.09 28.00 -28.85
N SER A 694 11.35 27.59 -28.92
CA SER A 694 11.79 26.56 -29.87
C SER A 694 11.47 25.12 -29.44
N LEU A 695 11.38 24.21 -30.42
CA LEU A 695 11.37 22.76 -30.19
C LEU A 695 12.56 22.31 -29.33
N GLN A 696 13.74 22.92 -29.51
CA GLN A 696 14.93 22.61 -28.72
C GLN A 696 14.73 22.97 -27.25
N GLU A 697 14.21 24.17 -26.95
CA GLU A 697 13.88 24.58 -25.59
C GLU A 697 12.81 23.66 -24.97
N ALA A 698 11.79 23.26 -25.74
CA ALA A 698 10.76 22.34 -25.26
C ALA A 698 11.30 20.95 -24.89
N LEU A 699 12.06 20.33 -25.80
CA LEU A 699 12.33 18.88 -25.77
C LEU A 699 13.67 18.50 -25.18
N LEU A 700 14.71 19.30 -25.43
CA LEU A 700 16.09 19.03 -25.04
C LEU A 700 16.67 20.25 -24.30
N PRO A 701 16.00 20.71 -23.21
CA PRO A 701 16.48 21.83 -22.43
C PRO A 701 17.85 21.51 -21.81
N ASN A 702 18.62 22.54 -21.49
CA ASN A 702 19.97 22.43 -20.92
C ASN A 702 20.92 21.46 -21.69
N GLN A 703 20.77 21.36 -23.02
CA GLN A 703 21.56 20.49 -23.90
C GLN A 703 21.50 18.99 -23.54
N MET A 704 20.37 18.52 -22.99
CA MET A 704 20.16 17.09 -22.72
C MET A 704 20.46 16.22 -23.96
N ALA A 705 21.14 15.10 -23.73
CA ALA A 705 21.44 14.15 -24.79
C ALA A 705 20.16 13.49 -25.33
N ALA A 706 19.91 13.64 -26.64
CA ALA A 706 18.71 13.09 -27.27
C ALA A 706 18.55 11.55 -27.09
N GLY A 707 19.67 10.83 -26.96
CA GLY A 707 19.69 9.38 -26.74
C GLY A 707 19.16 8.91 -25.38
N SER A 708 19.01 9.80 -24.40
CA SER A 708 18.46 9.49 -23.07
C SER A 708 17.15 10.23 -22.78
N LYS A 709 16.44 10.72 -23.82
CA LYS A 709 15.16 11.43 -23.65
C LYS A 709 14.06 10.45 -23.23
N TYR A 710 13.54 10.63 -22.02
CA TYR A 710 12.25 10.11 -21.62
C TYR A 710 11.11 10.95 -22.21
N TRP A 711 10.03 10.31 -22.67
CA TRP A 711 8.91 10.99 -23.31
C TRP A 711 7.63 10.93 -22.44
N PRO A 712 7.10 12.07 -21.99
CA PRO A 712 5.73 12.17 -21.51
C PRO A 712 4.75 11.66 -22.58
N THR A 713 3.83 10.77 -22.19
CA THR A 713 2.96 10.08 -23.16
C THR A 713 1.58 10.69 -23.34
N VAL A 714 1.24 11.70 -22.53
CA VAL A 714 0.04 12.54 -22.62
C VAL A 714 0.45 13.96 -22.20
N ASN A 715 -0.26 14.96 -22.71
CA ASN A 715 -0.02 16.35 -22.30
C ASN A 715 -0.62 16.62 -20.89
N ARG A 716 -0.69 17.88 -20.48
CA ARG A 716 -1.17 18.28 -19.15
C ARG A 716 -2.62 17.81 -18.93
N VAL A 717 -2.84 16.97 -17.93
CA VAL A 717 -4.14 16.36 -17.62
C VAL A 717 -5.07 17.35 -16.93
N ASP A 718 -6.31 17.48 -17.41
CA ASP A 718 -7.35 18.25 -16.73
C ASP A 718 -7.86 17.46 -15.50
N ASN A 719 -7.53 17.97 -14.31
CA ASN A 719 -7.97 17.39 -13.05
C ASN A 719 -9.45 17.66 -12.73
N VAL A 720 -10.00 18.78 -13.20
CA VAL A 720 -11.36 19.26 -12.90
C VAL A 720 -12.38 18.58 -13.81
N TYR A 721 -12.06 18.37 -15.09
CA TYR A 721 -12.89 17.63 -16.03
C TYR A 721 -13.14 16.19 -15.52
N GLY A 722 -12.09 15.47 -15.12
CA GLY A 722 -12.19 14.08 -14.68
C GLY A 722 -13.00 13.90 -13.40
N ASP A 723 -12.88 14.81 -12.43
CA ASP A 723 -13.68 14.76 -11.19
C ASP A 723 -15.15 15.19 -11.42
N ARG A 724 -15.45 15.94 -12.50
CA ARG A 724 -16.83 16.24 -12.94
C ARG A 724 -17.44 15.10 -13.76
N ASN A 725 -16.66 14.47 -14.63
CA ASN A 725 -17.07 13.42 -15.57
C ASN A 725 -16.52 12.06 -15.13
N LEU A 726 -16.81 11.68 -13.88
CA LEU A 726 -16.17 10.55 -13.23
C LEU A 726 -16.48 9.19 -13.91
N VAL A 727 -15.49 8.63 -14.59
CA VAL A 727 -15.51 7.27 -15.15
C VAL A 727 -14.34 6.48 -14.56
N CYS A 728 -14.65 5.46 -13.75
CA CYS A 728 -13.67 4.64 -13.00
C CYS A 728 -13.52 3.20 -13.54
N SER A 729 -13.83 2.99 -14.83
CA SER A 729 -13.69 1.71 -15.53
C SER A 729 -13.10 1.94 -16.92
N CYS A 730 -12.66 0.86 -17.57
CA CYS A 730 -12.24 0.93 -18.97
C CYS A 730 -13.42 1.38 -19.85
N VAL A 731 -13.28 2.53 -20.51
CA VAL A 731 -14.27 3.06 -21.45
C VAL A 731 -14.45 2.14 -22.66
N SER A 732 -15.69 1.93 -23.10
CA SER A 732 -16.00 1.17 -24.34
C SER A 732 -15.48 1.91 -25.58
N ILE A 733 -15.10 1.18 -26.63
CA ILE A 733 -14.61 1.76 -27.90
C ILE A 733 -15.63 2.74 -28.52
N GLU A 734 -16.92 2.57 -28.25
CA GLU A 734 -17.97 3.47 -28.74
C GLU A 734 -17.91 4.88 -28.13
N ASN A 735 -17.40 5.02 -26.89
CA ASN A 735 -17.14 6.33 -26.28
C ASN A 735 -15.87 7.02 -26.84
N TYR A 736 -15.27 6.48 -27.91
CA TYR A 736 -14.11 7.05 -28.62
C TYR A 736 -14.51 7.65 -29.98
N ARG A 737 -15.81 7.65 -30.33
CA ARG A 737 -16.35 8.11 -31.61
C ARG A 737 -17.13 9.41 -31.48
#